data_AF-A0A1E8B8U3-F1
#
_entry.id   AF-A0A1E8B8U3-F1
#
_cell.length_a   1.000
_cell.length_b   1.000
_cell.length_c   1.000
_cell.angle_alpha   90.00
_cell.angle_beta   90.00
_cell.angle_gamma   90.00
#
_symmetry.space_group_name_H-M   'P 1'
#
loop_
_entity.id
_entity.type
_entity.pdbx_description
1 polymer ?
#
loop_
_entity_poly.entity_id
_entity_poly.type
_entity_poly.pdbx_seq_one_letter_code
_entity_poly.pdbx_strand_id
1 'polypeptide(L)'
;MRTPSGTLHVVDFKTNQTIAAIQPKDYWDDKRHWEIKNNVDTLEFKVFDKTRNSITLMQQNLVLKEVRDGRIVPYVITEVEKDSEDRSVTAYASGEWVQLAKSGYIPPQKLEGKTINEFMDIALIGTKWRRGRTEYSSFRSLTIDEFIDPLSLLKKIESLFEMEIQYRAEIVGSKIVARYVDMVAKRGRDTGKEVTLGKDLIGIKRIENSQNICTALLGFVKKEGSDFITIADINKGVPYLVDDDAFQRWNEDGVHKFGFYSPETESQDMDPNRLLTLMKTEMKKRINTSVSYEVSAHSIGRIFGMSHELIYEGDTLRIKDTGFTPQLFLVARAISGDESFTDPSKDKYTFGDYVEIIDTREELQKLYNKLRDSLYDKADMDALKELEIQLEETSNGFDERLIAMKTSLEKTDESIILNAQAVNQQMEKLSSDFSVTAKEISSKVTKGEIISTINQTAEQITIDVSKLAINADTIVKWLTAEGIDTNFISVRGDKITIDKNGVTVKMLDFLYEDERGTKTTVISKRNLIADHDFSSVTKKNIGHNDYSGFEGGYGLPWRANGNVIIEKNTSVFNYEQMVNATRVDMYNYPETTVKNGIHPGNVYTVSAHFRCAMVNGKRVTAKPQLHVCYVTYRDNVHYDIWYEAKLSFDAPSTYYGDIQRRSFTFTVPTSYNSQEHAVVIKVESADANIGQGTAVCVSGVTLVSGKYASMYDWDRAAAERTDGIQPFNMITVGGVNNIGPAADGQTFDISTEKEVKFLTNIRAVQGVNLGGNAFQGWGHIRFTDGNRGVGFYVNNSNGWNFNALG
;
A
#
# COMPACT_ATOMS: atom_id res chain seq x y z
N MET A 1 31.16 -31.88 39.84
CA MET A 1 29.88 -32.19 40.53
C MET A 1 30.10 -33.38 41.45
N ARG A 2 29.40 -33.43 42.58
CA ARG A 2 29.47 -34.54 43.54
C ARG A 2 28.72 -35.75 42.96
N THR A 3 29.31 -36.94 43.02
CA THR A 3 28.64 -38.18 42.62
C THR A 3 27.51 -38.48 43.61
N PRO A 4 26.29 -38.82 43.13
CA PRO A 4 25.19 -39.20 44.02
C PRO A 4 25.60 -40.36 44.93
N SER A 5 25.14 -40.34 46.18
CA SER A 5 25.49 -41.37 47.17
C SER A 5 24.91 -42.76 46.84
N GLY A 6 23.81 -42.80 46.07
CA GLY A 6 23.04 -44.01 45.80
C GLY A 6 22.26 -44.53 47.00
N THR A 7 22.34 -43.90 48.17
CA THR A 7 21.53 -44.31 49.32
C THR A 7 20.06 -43.98 49.07
N LEU A 8 19.19 -44.95 49.29
CA LEU A 8 17.73 -44.78 49.22
C LEU A 8 17.18 -44.60 50.64
N HIS A 9 16.61 -43.44 50.93
CA HIS A 9 16.03 -43.16 52.25
C HIS A 9 14.54 -43.46 52.25
N VAL A 10 14.11 -44.41 53.07
CA VAL A 10 12.68 -44.74 53.24
C VAL A 10 12.07 -43.85 54.30
N VAL A 11 10.97 -43.20 53.98
CA VAL A 11 10.27 -42.25 54.85
C VAL A 11 8.85 -42.73 55.10
N ASP A 12 8.45 -42.72 56.37
CA ASP A 12 7.08 -43.04 56.77
C ASP A 12 6.12 -41.93 56.31
N PHE A 13 5.07 -42.32 55.59
CA PHE A 13 4.16 -41.38 54.94
C PHE A 13 3.32 -40.55 55.92
N LYS A 14 3.12 -41.04 57.15
CA LYS A 14 2.33 -40.35 58.19
C LYS A 14 3.16 -39.29 58.91
N THR A 15 4.40 -39.62 59.25
CA THR A 15 5.27 -38.79 60.10
C THR A 15 6.25 -37.92 59.30
N ASN A 16 6.47 -38.23 58.01
CA ASN A 16 7.54 -37.66 57.17
C ASN A 16 8.96 -37.85 57.77
N GLN A 17 9.14 -38.84 58.65
CA GLN A 17 10.44 -39.20 59.22
C GLN A 17 11.10 -40.33 58.43
N THR A 18 12.40 -40.23 58.22
CA THR A 18 13.23 -41.30 57.68
C THR A 18 13.27 -42.47 58.66
N ILE A 19 12.76 -43.63 58.23
CA ILE A 19 12.68 -44.86 59.01
C ILE A 19 13.73 -45.90 58.59
N ALA A 20 14.30 -45.77 57.39
CA ALA A 20 15.44 -46.58 56.93
C ALA A 20 16.31 -45.82 55.92
N ALA A 21 17.57 -46.25 55.79
CA ALA A 21 18.51 -45.80 54.78
C ALA A 21 19.17 -47.04 54.14
N ILE A 22 18.68 -47.41 52.96
CA ILE A 22 19.12 -48.59 52.21
C ILE A 22 20.38 -48.21 51.43
N GLN A 23 21.49 -48.85 51.73
CA GLN A 23 22.77 -48.58 51.06
C GLN A 23 22.81 -49.25 49.68
N PRO A 24 23.63 -48.76 48.73
CA PRO A 24 23.81 -49.38 47.40
C PRO A 24 24.13 -50.87 47.39
N LYS A 25 24.77 -51.38 48.44
CA LYS A 25 25.10 -52.80 48.61
C LYS A 25 23.91 -53.67 49.06
N ASP A 26 22.83 -53.04 49.51
CA ASP A 26 21.67 -53.69 50.13
C ASP A 26 20.43 -53.71 49.20
N TYR A 27 20.57 -53.25 47.95
CA TYR A 27 19.57 -53.34 46.90
C TYR A 27 20.22 -53.67 45.54
N TRP A 28 19.43 -54.21 44.60
CA TRP A 28 19.89 -54.52 43.23
C TRP A 28 18.74 -54.37 42.23
N ASP A 29 19.05 -54.55 40.94
CA ASP A 29 18.12 -54.36 39.82
C ASP A 29 17.34 -53.04 39.93
N ASP A 30 18.04 -51.98 40.36
CA ASP A 30 17.41 -50.66 40.41
C ASP A 30 17.31 -50.07 39.03
N LYS A 31 16.14 -49.53 38.72
CA LYS A 31 15.87 -48.81 37.49
C LYS A 31 15.04 -47.58 37.82
N ARG A 32 15.59 -46.43 37.47
CA ARG A 32 14.87 -45.18 37.41
C ARG A 32 14.52 -44.90 35.95
N HIS A 33 13.25 -44.71 35.65
CA HIS A 33 12.82 -44.25 34.33
C HIS A 33 12.34 -42.82 34.44
N TRP A 34 12.89 -41.91 33.64
CA TRP A 34 12.43 -40.53 33.57
C TRP A 34 12.10 -40.10 32.14
N GLU A 35 11.13 -39.20 31.99
CA GLU A 35 10.70 -38.58 30.73
C GLU A 35 10.31 -37.13 30.98
N ILE A 36 10.87 -36.19 30.20
CA ILE A 36 10.60 -34.75 30.36
C ILE A 36 9.19 -34.41 29.88
N LYS A 37 8.80 -34.86 28.68
CA LYS A 37 7.56 -34.43 28.00
C LYS A 37 6.30 -34.64 28.84
N ASN A 38 6.16 -35.82 29.45
CA ASN A 38 5.01 -36.15 30.29
C ASN A 38 5.27 -35.98 31.79
N ASN A 39 6.49 -35.54 32.15
CA ASN A 39 7.02 -35.44 33.49
C ASN A 39 6.87 -36.74 34.30
N VAL A 40 7.25 -37.84 33.66
CA VAL A 40 7.27 -39.19 34.26
C VAL A 40 8.60 -39.38 34.97
N ASP A 41 8.56 -39.93 36.18
CA ASP A 41 9.74 -40.36 36.92
C ASP A 41 9.32 -41.52 37.83
N THR A 42 9.83 -42.71 37.56
CA THR A 42 9.56 -43.91 38.35
C THR A 42 10.87 -44.52 38.83
N LEU A 43 10.79 -45.26 39.93
CA LEU A 43 11.91 -45.97 40.53
C LEU A 43 11.45 -47.36 40.94
N GLU A 44 12.10 -48.37 40.42
CA GLU A 44 11.99 -49.76 40.87
C GLU A 44 13.34 -50.24 41.41
N PHE A 45 13.31 -51.12 42.41
CA PHE A 45 14.50 -51.79 42.95
C PHE A 45 14.10 -53.00 43.80
N LYS A 46 15.04 -53.95 43.95
CA LYS A 46 14.88 -55.15 44.77
C LYS A 46 15.69 -55.09 46.05
N VAL A 47 15.16 -55.67 47.12
CA VAL A 47 15.87 -55.98 48.36
C VAL A 47 15.58 -57.43 48.79
N PHE A 48 16.40 -58.01 49.66
CA PHE A 48 16.12 -59.35 50.19
C PHE A 48 14.93 -59.34 51.15
N ASP A 49 14.04 -60.33 51.02
CA ASP A 49 12.95 -60.54 51.96
C ASP A 49 13.45 -60.88 53.37
N LYS A 50 12.62 -60.62 54.38
CA LYS A 50 12.92 -60.79 55.82
C LYS A 50 14.13 -59.97 56.32
N THR A 51 14.44 -58.86 55.67
CA THR A 51 15.46 -57.90 56.14
C THR A 51 14.80 -56.69 56.82
N ARG A 52 15.59 -55.89 57.56
CA ARG A 52 15.10 -54.61 58.11
C ARG A 52 14.61 -53.68 57.00
N ASN A 53 15.28 -53.70 55.84
CA ASN A 53 14.94 -52.88 54.69
C ASN A 53 13.58 -53.29 54.10
N SER A 54 13.32 -54.58 53.89
CA SER A 54 12.06 -55.04 53.28
C SER A 54 10.82 -54.75 54.11
N ILE A 55 10.94 -54.70 55.44
CA ILE A 55 9.83 -54.35 56.34
C ILE A 55 9.40 -52.88 56.15
N THR A 56 10.33 -52.00 55.78
CA THR A 56 10.03 -50.57 55.57
C THR A 56 9.41 -50.27 54.21
N LEU A 57 9.49 -51.19 53.24
CA LEU A 57 8.89 -51.05 51.92
C LEU A 57 7.40 -51.38 51.99
N MET A 58 6.62 -50.42 52.49
CA MET A 58 5.16 -50.49 52.56
C MET A 58 4.55 -49.53 51.56
N GLN A 59 3.36 -49.85 51.05
CA GLN A 59 2.63 -48.92 50.16
C GLN A 59 2.45 -47.56 50.85
N GLN A 60 2.51 -46.49 50.06
CA GLN A 60 2.49 -45.08 50.47
C GLN A 60 3.76 -44.56 51.15
N ASN A 61 4.64 -45.40 51.72
CA ASN A 61 5.94 -44.92 52.18
C ASN A 61 6.71 -44.29 51.01
N LEU A 62 7.56 -43.33 51.33
CA LEU A 62 8.34 -42.63 50.32
C LEU A 62 9.75 -43.19 50.26
N VAL A 63 10.34 -43.23 49.07
CA VAL A 63 11.75 -43.47 48.82
C VAL A 63 12.34 -42.16 48.31
N LEU A 64 13.28 -41.58 49.06
CA LEU A 64 14.01 -40.40 48.64
C LEU A 64 15.32 -40.83 47.98
N LYS A 65 15.52 -40.36 46.76
CA LYS A 65 16.71 -40.66 45.96
C LYS A 65 17.38 -39.37 45.51
N GLU A 66 18.69 -39.28 45.76
CA GLU A 66 19.55 -38.26 45.15
C GLU A 66 19.78 -38.64 43.69
N VAL A 67 19.42 -37.74 42.78
CA VAL A 67 19.66 -37.91 41.34
C VAL A 67 20.86 -37.06 40.91
N ARG A 68 21.26 -37.17 39.64
CA ARG A 68 22.61 -36.81 39.19
C ARG A 68 22.94 -35.32 39.25
N ASP A 69 21.94 -34.46 39.15
CA ASP A 69 22.06 -33.02 39.31
C ASP A 69 22.13 -32.58 40.79
N GLY A 70 22.07 -33.54 41.73
CA GLY A 70 22.12 -33.32 43.16
C GLY A 70 20.77 -33.04 43.81
N ARG A 71 19.67 -33.02 43.06
CA ARG A 71 18.33 -32.86 43.65
C ARG A 71 17.89 -34.18 44.31
N ILE A 72 17.09 -34.04 45.37
CA ILE A 72 16.46 -35.18 46.03
C ILE A 72 15.06 -35.31 45.47
N VAL A 73 14.78 -36.45 44.84
CA VAL A 73 13.47 -36.77 44.26
C VAL A 73 12.73 -37.70 45.22
N PRO A 74 11.53 -37.31 45.70
CA PRO A 74 10.68 -38.20 46.47
C PRO A 74 9.84 -39.10 45.56
N TYR A 75 9.85 -40.39 45.81
CA TYR A 75 9.01 -41.39 45.14
C TYR A 75 8.05 -42.02 46.14
N VAL A 76 6.76 -42.13 45.83
CA VAL A 76 5.80 -42.89 46.62
C VAL A 76 5.79 -44.35 46.17
N ILE A 77 5.91 -45.29 47.11
CA ILE A 77 5.75 -46.73 46.85
C ILE A 77 4.28 -46.98 46.51
N THR A 78 4.02 -47.37 45.27
CA THR A 78 2.69 -47.69 44.76
C THR A 78 2.38 -49.17 44.91
N GLU A 79 3.39 -50.02 44.71
CA GLU A 79 3.26 -51.47 44.70
C GLU A 79 4.52 -52.13 45.29
N VAL A 80 4.30 -53.28 45.93
CA VAL A 80 5.35 -54.10 46.51
C VAL A 80 5.09 -55.54 46.12
N GLU A 81 6.01 -56.13 45.37
CA GLU A 81 5.96 -57.52 44.94
C GLU A 81 6.91 -58.36 45.78
N LYS A 82 6.53 -59.60 46.08
CA LYS A 82 7.38 -60.57 46.77
C LYS A 82 7.54 -61.80 45.91
N ASP A 83 8.79 -62.13 45.60
CA ASP A 83 9.12 -63.30 44.81
C ASP A 83 9.81 -64.35 45.70
N SER A 84 9.31 -65.58 45.63
CA SER A 84 9.85 -66.71 46.39
C SER A 84 11.04 -67.40 45.71
N GLU A 85 11.19 -67.24 44.39
CA GLU A 85 12.26 -67.86 43.61
C GLU A 85 13.62 -67.27 43.98
N ASP A 86 13.72 -65.94 43.96
CA ASP A 86 14.93 -65.20 44.34
C ASP A 86 14.89 -64.64 45.78
N ARG A 87 13.79 -64.88 46.51
CA ARG A 87 13.53 -64.36 47.87
C ARG A 87 13.65 -62.84 47.96
N SER A 88 13.19 -62.14 46.93
CA SER A 88 13.24 -60.68 46.86
C SER A 88 11.91 -60.03 47.23
N VAL A 89 12.02 -58.74 47.58
CA VAL A 89 10.91 -57.79 47.64
C VAL A 89 11.24 -56.68 46.64
N THR A 90 10.42 -56.54 45.60
CA THR A 90 10.51 -55.46 44.61
C THR A 90 9.61 -54.32 45.04
N ALA A 91 10.15 -53.12 45.16
CA ALA A 91 9.36 -51.91 45.36
C ALA A 91 9.20 -51.17 44.03
N TYR A 92 7.95 -50.93 43.63
CA TYR A 92 7.61 -50.05 42.51
C TYR A 92 7.16 -48.71 43.08
N ALA A 93 7.87 -47.65 42.71
CA ALA A 93 7.61 -46.31 43.19
C ALA A 93 7.48 -45.31 42.04
N SER A 94 6.56 -44.35 42.19
CA SER A 94 6.34 -43.26 41.24
C SER A 94 6.67 -41.93 41.91
N GLY A 95 7.10 -40.92 41.14
CA GLY A 95 7.36 -39.58 41.68
C GLY A 95 6.20 -39.09 42.54
N GLU A 96 6.48 -38.61 43.76
CA GLU A 96 5.45 -38.31 44.78
C GLU A 96 4.40 -37.28 44.28
N TRP A 97 4.77 -36.43 43.32
CA TRP A 97 3.88 -35.45 42.72
C TRP A 97 2.65 -36.06 42.03
N VAL A 98 2.66 -37.35 41.67
CA VAL A 98 1.44 -38.02 41.17
C VAL A 98 0.29 -37.96 42.17
N GLN A 99 0.58 -37.81 43.47
CA GLN A 99 -0.43 -37.61 44.51
C GLN A 99 -1.09 -36.23 44.47
N LEU A 100 -0.52 -35.24 43.77
CA LEU A 100 -1.16 -33.92 43.57
C LEU A 100 -2.52 -34.06 42.90
N ALA A 101 -2.69 -35.06 42.02
CA ALA A 101 -3.98 -35.35 41.39
C ALA A 101 -5.09 -35.76 42.38
N LYS A 102 -4.72 -36.15 43.60
CA LYS A 102 -5.64 -36.53 44.67
C LYS A 102 -5.58 -35.56 45.87
N SER A 103 -4.87 -34.43 45.74
CA SER A 103 -4.62 -33.51 46.86
C SER A 103 -5.69 -32.43 47.03
N GLY A 104 -6.73 -32.44 46.20
CA GLY A 104 -7.84 -31.49 46.23
C GLY A 104 -8.41 -31.26 44.85
N TYR A 105 -9.20 -30.20 44.70
CA TYR A 105 -9.75 -29.73 43.43
C TYR A 105 -9.71 -28.21 43.37
N ILE A 106 -9.64 -27.68 42.15
CA ILE A 106 -9.80 -26.27 41.84
C ILE A 106 -11.15 -26.11 41.10
N PRO A 107 -12.08 -25.28 41.60
CA PRO A 107 -13.37 -25.08 40.95
C PRO A 107 -13.22 -24.29 39.64
N PRO A 108 -14.20 -24.41 38.72
CA PRO A 108 -14.25 -23.61 37.50
C PRO A 108 -14.15 -22.11 37.79
N GLN A 109 -13.22 -21.42 37.12
CA GLN A 109 -12.98 -19.99 37.28
C GLN A 109 -12.16 -19.44 36.13
N LYS A 110 -12.23 -18.12 35.92
CA LYS A 110 -11.36 -17.39 35.00
C LYS A 110 -10.19 -16.79 35.76
N LEU A 111 -8.98 -17.09 35.31
CA LEU A 111 -7.75 -16.55 35.85
C LEU A 111 -7.17 -15.59 34.82
N GLU A 112 -7.38 -14.29 35.01
CA GLU A 112 -6.98 -13.26 34.04
C GLU A 112 -5.70 -12.54 34.46
N GLY A 113 -4.79 -12.35 33.49
CA GLY A 113 -3.59 -11.51 33.66
C GLY A 113 -2.68 -11.94 34.80
N LYS A 114 -2.51 -13.26 35.00
CA LYS A 114 -1.76 -13.84 36.11
C LYS A 114 -0.35 -14.22 35.68
N THR A 115 0.59 -14.08 36.60
CA THR A 115 1.97 -14.56 36.45
C THR A 115 2.05 -16.07 36.71
N ILE A 116 3.11 -16.72 36.21
CA ILE A 116 3.41 -18.13 36.51
C ILE A 116 3.41 -18.41 38.02
N ASN A 117 3.91 -17.46 38.81
CA ASN A 117 3.95 -17.54 40.26
C ASN A 117 2.55 -17.64 40.89
N GLU A 118 1.65 -16.75 40.48
CA GLU A 118 0.28 -16.77 40.98
C GLU A 118 -0.47 -18.01 40.53
N PHE A 119 -0.27 -18.47 39.27
CA PHE A 119 -0.85 -19.72 38.78
C PHE A 119 -0.40 -20.92 39.60
N MET A 120 0.89 -21.02 39.90
CA MET A 120 1.43 -22.08 40.77
C MET A 120 0.90 -21.97 42.20
N ASP A 121 0.81 -20.77 42.76
CA ASP A 121 0.29 -20.56 44.11
C ASP A 121 -1.20 -20.98 44.21
N ILE A 122 -1.98 -20.76 43.14
CA ILE A 122 -3.36 -21.27 43.01
C ILE A 122 -3.37 -22.81 42.89
N ALA A 123 -2.53 -23.40 42.03
CA ALA A 123 -2.51 -24.84 41.83
C ALA A 123 -2.06 -25.61 43.08
N LEU A 124 -1.16 -25.04 43.87
CA LEU A 124 -0.55 -25.68 45.04
C LEU A 124 -1.29 -25.38 46.36
N ILE A 125 -2.35 -24.58 46.34
CA ILE A 125 -3.09 -24.20 47.55
C ILE A 125 -3.61 -25.43 48.30
N GLY A 126 -3.42 -25.45 49.62
CA GLY A 126 -3.84 -26.58 50.47
C GLY A 126 -3.04 -27.87 50.30
N THR A 127 -2.04 -27.91 49.42
CA THR A 127 -1.18 -29.08 49.24
C THR A 127 0.07 -29.02 50.13
N LYS A 128 0.80 -30.14 50.22
CA LYS A 128 2.12 -30.22 50.89
C LYS A 128 3.28 -29.65 50.05
N TRP A 129 3.01 -29.25 48.81
CA TRP A 129 3.99 -28.73 47.86
C TRP A 129 3.97 -27.21 47.88
N ARG A 130 5.14 -26.61 47.65
CA ARG A 130 5.30 -25.15 47.59
C ARG A 130 5.94 -24.76 46.26
N ARG A 131 5.69 -23.54 45.83
CA ARG A 131 6.40 -22.97 44.69
C ARG A 131 7.90 -22.89 45.02
N GLY A 132 8.72 -23.35 44.08
CA GLY A 132 10.17 -23.30 44.15
C GLY A 132 10.75 -22.22 43.23
N ARG A 133 11.78 -22.59 42.47
CA ARG A 133 12.42 -21.71 41.48
C ARG A 133 11.48 -21.50 40.30
N THR A 134 11.33 -20.25 39.91
CA THR A 134 10.47 -19.83 38.81
C THR A 134 11.19 -18.76 38.02
N GLU A 135 11.19 -18.86 36.70
CA GLU A 135 11.70 -17.82 35.81
C GLU A 135 10.55 -16.95 35.30
N TYR A 136 10.79 -15.65 35.16
CA TYR A 136 9.79 -14.72 34.64
C TYR A 136 9.62 -14.93 33.13
N SER A 137 8.39 -15.22 32.68
CA SER A 137 8.09 -15.34 31.24
C SER A 137 7.13 -14.25 30.76
N SER A 138 5.89 -14.18 31.26
CA SER A 138 4.88 -13.19 30.86
C SER A 138 3.64 -13.24 31.77
N PHE A 139 2.63 -12.41 31.51
CA PHE A 139 1.28 -12.55 32.06
C PHE A 139 0.42 -13.34 31.09
N ARG A 140 -0.35 -14.32 31.58
CA ARG A 140 -1.27 -15.12 30.78
C ARG A 140 -2.64 -15.20 31.45
N SER A 141 -3.65 -15.51 30.65
CA SER A 141 -4.99 -15.82 31.14
C SER A 141 -5.32 -17.28 30.83
N LEU A 142 -6.09 -17.91 31.73
CA LEU A 142 -6.54 -19.30 31.58
C LEU A 142 -7.99 -19.40 32.05
N THR A 143 -8.83 -20.03 31.24
CA THR A 143 -10.19 -20.40 31.65
C THR A 143 -10.20 -21.85 32.14
N ILE A 144 -10.71 -22.07 33.34
CA ILE A 144 -10.96 -23.41 33.90
C ILE A 144 -12.47 -23.63 33.83
N ASP A 145 -12.92 -24.40 32.84
CA ASP A 145 -14.37 -24.61 32.58
C ASP A 145 -14.97 -25.73 33.44
N GLU A 146 -14.15 -26.68 33.88
CA GLU A 146 -14.55 -27.83 34.69
C GLU A 146 -13.63 -27.98 35.90
N PHE A 147 -14.06 -28.76 36.90
CA PHE A 147 -13.23 -29.06 38.07
C PHE A 147 -11.92 -29.73 37.63
N ILE A 148 -10.80 -29.19 38.09
CA ILE A 148 -9.47 -29.68 37.73
C ILE A 148 -8.66 -29.98 39.00
N ASP A 149 -7.87 -31.05 38.98
CA ASP A 149 -6.95 -31.37 40.07
C ASP A 149 -5.65 -30.55 39.98
N PRO A 150 -4.92 -30.37 41.10
CA PRO A 150 -3.65 -29.63 41.13
C PRO A 150 -2.61 -30.08 40.08
N LEU A 151 -2.47 -31.38 39.82
CA LEU A 151 -1.46 -31.90 38.90
C LEU A 151 -1.82 -31.57 37.45
N SER A 152 -3.08 -31.76 37.08
CA SER A 152 -3.59 -31.40 35.75
C SER A 152 -3.51 -29.90 35.51
N LEU A 153 -3.79 -29.07 36.52
CA LEU A 153 -3.62 -27.63 36.41
C LEU A 153 -2.15 -27.23 36.23
N LEU A 154 -1.21 -27.84 36.97
CA LEU A 154 0.22 -27.62 36.76
C LEU A 154 0.66 -27.95 35.32
N LYS A 155 0.18 -29.06 34.74
CA LYS A 155 0.44 -29.41 33.33
C LYS A 155 -0.16 -28.40 32.34
N LYS A 156 -1.36 -27.87 32.61
CA LYS A 156 -1.93 -26.78 31.80
C LYS A 156 -1.07 -25.51 31.89
N ILE A 157 -0.57 -25.18 33.09
CA ILE A 157 0.32 -24.02 33.31
C ILE A 157 1.65 -24.22 32.57
N GLU A 158 2.25 -25.41 32.64
CA GLU A 158 3.46 -25.78 31.90
C GLU A 158 3.31 -25.48 30.40
N SER A 159 2.21 -25.96 29.79
CA SER A 159 1.90 -25.72 28.39
C SER A 159 1.58 -24.25 28.07
N LEU A 160 0.87 -23.54 28.96
CA LEU A 160 0.46 -22.14 28.76
C LEU A 160 1.66 -21.18 28.75
N PHE A 161 2.67 -21.48 29.55
CA PHE A 161 3.88 -20.66 29.69
C PHE A 161 5.07 -21.18 28.89
N GLU A 162 4.97 -22.35 28.23
CA GLU A 162 6.06 -23.01 27.51
C GLU A 162 7.28 -23.25 28.40
N MET A 163 7.04 -23.72 29.63
CA MET A 163 8.06 -23.98 30.65
C MET A 163 8.18 -25.48 30.91
N GLU A 164 9.14 -25.88 31.74
CA GLU A 164 9.32 -27.26 32.17
C GLU A 164 9.24 -27.38 33.70
N ILE A 165 8.50 -28.38 34.17
CA ILE A 165 8.33 -28.62 35.60
C ILE A 165 9.44 -29.53 36.15
N GLN A 166 9.96 -29.19 37.33
CA GLN A 166 10.86 -30.04 38.10
C GLN A 166 10.39 -30.17 39.56
N TYR A 167 10.42 -31.40 40.09
CA TYR A 167 10.02 -31.68 41.47
C TYR A 167 11.24 -32.02 42.33
N ARG A 168 11.26 -31.52 43.56
CA ARG A 168 12.31 -31.86 44.54
C ARG A 168 11.82 -31.78 45.99
N ALA A 169 12.49 -32.52 46.87
CA ALA A 169 12.32 -32.45 48.31
C ALA A 169 13.55 -31.81 48.96
N GLU A 170 13.34 -31.16 50.10
CA GLU A 170 14.40 -30.67 50.98
C GLU A 170 14.34 -31.45 52.30
N ILE A 171 15.50 -31.98 52.72
CA ILE A 171 15.66 -32.77 53.93
C ILE A 171 16.58 -32.02 54.89
N VAL A 172 16.17 -31.93 56.15
CA VAL A 172 17.02 -31.46 57.25
C VAL A 172 17.04 -32.54 58.33
N GLY A 173 18.22 -33.08 58.62
CA GLY A 173 18.35 -34.24 59.51
C GLY A 173 17.63 -35.47 58.95
N SER A 174 16.66 -36.01 59.68
CA SER A 174 15.87 -37.20 59.32
C SER A 174 14.44 -36.88 58.88
N LYS A 175 14.13 -35.64 58.49
CA LYS A 175 12.77 -35.22 58.14
C LYS A 175 12.71 -34.44 56.83
N ILE A 176 11.69 -34.70 56.03
CA ILE A 176 11.34 -33.85 54.89
C ILE A 176 10.75 -32.54 55.43
N VAL A 177 11.42 -31.42 55.15
CA VAL A 177 10.99 -30.10 55.63
C VAL A 177 10.20 -29.32 54.59
N ALA A 178 10.44 -29.58 53.30
CA ALA A 178 9.74 -28.92 52.20
C ALA A 178 9.73 -29.78 50.94
N ARG A 179 8.73 -29.53 50.09
CA ARG A 179 8.60 -30.07 48.73
C ARG A 179 8.37 -28.91 47.79
N TYR A 180 9.10 -28.88 46.70
CA TYR A 180 9.06 -27.78 45.75
C TYR A 180 8.67 -28.27 44.37
N VAL A 181 7.83 -27.46 43.73
CA VAL A 181 7.62 -27.49 42.28
C VAL A 181 8.38 -26.30 41.72
N ASP A 182 9.40 -26.56 40.92
CA ASP A 182 10.14 -25.55 40.17
C ASP A 182 9.55 -25.48 38.74
N MET A 183 9.46 -24.29 38.15
CA MET A 183 9.12 -24.06 36.74
C MET A 183 10.25 -23.26 36.07
N VAL A 184 10.98 -23.91 35.17
CA VAL A 184 12.17 -23.35 34.52
C VAL A 184 11.98 -23.35 33.00
N ALA A 185 12.63 -22.45 32.26
CA ALA A 185 12.46 -22.40 30.81
C ALA A 185 12.95 -23.67 30.11
N LYS A 186 14.04 -24.26 30.61
CA LYS A 186 14.62 -25.49 30.06
C LYS A 186 15.46 -26.22 31.10
N ARG A 187 15.23 -27.53 31.28
CA ARG A 187 16.07 -28.43 32.08
C ARG A 187 17.32 -28.87 31.32
N GLY A 188 18.42 -29.08 32.04
CA GLY A 188 19.68 -29.60 31.49
C GLY A 188 20.61 -28.53 30.92
N ARG A 189 21.79 -28.94 30.44
CA ARG A 189 22.89 -28.06 30.00
C ARG A 189 23.42 -28.48 28.62
N ASP A 190 24.06 -27.57 27.89
CA ASP A 190 24.92 -27.99 26.76
C ASP A 190 26.21 -28.59 27.35
N THR A 191 26.42 -29.88 27.08
CA THR A 191 27.54 -30.63 27.65
C THR A 191 28.76 -30.68 26.74
N GLY A 192 28.63 -30.28 25.46
CA GLY A 192 29.71 -30.50 24.48
C GLY A 192 29.90 -31.98 24.09
N LYS A 193 29.25 -32.92 24.76
CA LYS A 193 29.43 -34.36 24.55
C LYS A 193 29.03 -34.77 23.14
N GLU A 194 29.82 -35.67 22.55
CA GLU A 194 29.51 -36.31 21.27
C GLU A 194 29.14 -37.78 21.48
N VAL A 195 27.96 -38.16 20.97
CA VAL A 195 27.47 -39.54 20.85
C VAL A 195 27.75 -40.03 19.43
N THR A 196 28.65 -40.99 19.28
CA THR A 196 29.22 -41.36 17.96
C THR A 196 29.02 -42.83 17.62
N LEU A 197 28.78 -43.11 16.34
CA LEU A 197 28.72 -44.49 15.81
C LEU A 197 30.03 -45.23 16.09
N GLY A 198 29.93 -46.42 16.69
CA GLY A 198 31.08 -47.24 17.09
C GLY A 198 31.66 -46.93 18.48
N LYS A 199 31.17 -45.90 19.18
CA LYS A 199 31.53 -45.59 20.59
C LYS A 199 30.36 -45.88 21.55
N ASP A 200 29.39 -44.98 21.59
CA ASP A 200 28.28 -44.97 22.54
C ASP A 200 26.89 -44.91 21.87
N LEU A 201 26.85 -44.66 20.56
CA LEU A 201 25.63 -44.72 19.77
C LEU A 201 25.21 -46.19 19.50
N ILE A 202 23.99 -46.55 19.90
CA ILE A 202 23.39 -47.87 19.63
C ILE A 202 22.85 -47.92 18.21
N GLY A 203 22.19 -46.85 17.78
CA GLY A 203 21.65 -46.71 16.44
C GLY A 203 20.80 -45.46 16.27
N ILE A 204 20.65 -45.05 15.02
CA ILE A 204 19.80 -43.94 14.59
C ILE A 204 18.86 -44.41 13.50
N LYS A 205 17.58 -44.04 13.62
CA LYS A 205 16.64 -44.06 12.50
C LYS A 205 16.31 -42.63 12.11
N ARG A 206 16.49 -42.30 10.84
CA ARG A 206 16.01 -41.04 10.24
C ARG A 206 14.76 -41.36 9.42
N ILE A 207 13.63 -40.81 9.85
CA ILE A 207 12.31 -41.06 9.26
C ILE A 207 11.87 -39.80 8.53
N GLU A 208 11.74 -39.88 7.21
CA GLU A 208 11.18 -38.81 6.37
C GLU A 208 9.70 -39.09 6.07
N ASN A 209 8.84 -38.11 6.32
CA ASN A 209 7.41 -38.19 6.05
C ASN A 209 6.96 -37.05 5.14
N SER A 210 6.36 -37.41 4.00
CA SER A 210 5.84 -36.50 2.97
C SER A 210 4.32 -36.27 3.04
N GLN A 211 3.59 -36.94 3.93
CA GLN A 211 2.12 -36.94 3.97
C GLN A 211 1.53 -35.55 4.22
N ASN A 212 2.21 -34.71 5.00
CA ASN A 212 1.73 -33.38 5.37
C ASN A 212 2.21 -32.27 4.43
N ILE A 213 2.87 -32.61 3.31
CA ILE A 213 3.36 -31.61 2.36
C ILE A 213 2.17 -30.90 1.71
N CYS A 214 2.18 -29.58 1.75
CA CYS A 214 1.20 -28.75 1.03
C CYS A 214 1.89 -27.68 0.20
N THR A 215 1.35 -27.46 -1.00
CA THR A 215 1.76 -26.37 -1.91
C THR A 215 0.78 -25.20 -1.84
N ALA A 216 -0.38 -25.41 -1.21
CA ALA A 216 -1.28 -24.35 -0.79
C ALA A 216 -1.83 -24.63 0.63
N LEU A 217 -1.97 -23.61 1.48
CA LEU A 217 -2.47 -23.75 2.85
C LEU A 217 -3.67 -22.84 3.09
N LEU A 218 -4.84 -23.43 3.37
CA LEU A 218 -6.06 -22.72 3.73
C LEU A 218 -6.18 -22.61 5.24
N GLY A 219 -6.28 -21.38 5.74
CA GLY A 219 -6.43 -21.09 7.17
C GLY A 219 -7.81 -20.58 7.50
N PHE A 220 -8.42 -21.12 8.56
CA PHE A 220 -9.76 -20.70 8.99
C PHE A 220 -9.93 -20.77 10.51
N VAL A 221 -10.74 -19.85 11.05
CA VAL A 221 -11.19 -19.85 12.45
C VAL A 221 -12.69 -19.74 12.50
N LYS A 222 -13.34 -20.60 13.29
CA LYS A 222 -14.80 -20.61 13.45
C LYS A 222 -15.21 -19.51 14.43
N LYS A 223 -16.15 -18.65 14.05
CA LYS A 223 -16.74 -17.62 14.93
C LYS A 223 -17.98 -18.19 15.65
N GLU A 224 -18.44 -17.57 16.73
CA GLU A 224 -19.77 -17.88 17.29
C GLU A 224 -20.85 -17.60 16.23
N GLY A 225 -21.40 -18.66 15.65
CA GLY A 225 -22.27 -18.63 14.47
C GLY A 225 -21.83 -19.62 13.38
N SER A 226 -22.45 -19.54 12.19
CA SER A 226 -22.09 -20.37 11.02
C SER A 226 -20.96 -19.76 10.16
N ASP A 227 -20.31 -18.70 10.63
CA ASP A 227 -19.34 -17.91 9.86
C ASP A 227 -17.88 -18.24 10.21
N PHE A 228 -17.00 -18.13 9.21
CA PHE A 228 -15.56 -18.37 9.33
C PHE A 228 -14.75 -17.10 9.06
N ILE A 229 -13.68 -16.91 9.83
CA ILE A 229 -12.64 -15.93 9.55
C ILE A 229 -11.57 -16.60 8.68
N THR A 230 -11.26 -15.99 7.54
CA THR A 230 -10.19 -16.43 6.62
C THR A 230 -9.31 -15.25 6.23
N ILE A 231 -8.24 -15.48 5.47
CA ILE A 231 -7.41 -14.40 4.93
C ILE A 231 -7.97 -13.76 3.65
N ALA A 232 -9.11 -14.21 3.13
CA ALA A 232 -9.64 -13.76 1.83
C ALA A 232 -9.77 -12.23 1.74
N ASP A 233 -10.25 -11.57 2.80
CA ASP A 233 -10.45 -10.12 2.87
C ASP A 233 -9.16 -9.31 2.70
N ILE A 234 -8.01 -9.90 3.04
CA ILE A 234 -6.68 -9.27 2.95
C ILE A 234 -5.80 -9.89 1.85
N ASN A 235 -6.26 -10.97 1.23
CA ASN A 235 -5.52 -11.75 0.23
C ASN A 235 -6.29 -11.86 -1.09
N LYS A 236 -6.80 -10.73 -1.58
CA LYS A 236 -7.45 -10.59 -2.90
C LYS A 236 -8.62 -11.58 -3.14
N GLY A 237 -9.38 -11.89 -2.09
CA GLY A 237 -10.49 -12.85 -2.13
C GLY A 237 -10.09 -14.32 -2.05
N VAL A 238 -8.79 -14.63 -1.91
CA VAL A 238 -8.27 -16.01 -1.86
C VAL A 238 -8.00 -16.42 -0.40
N PRO A 239 -8.66 -17.47 0.13
CA PRO A 239 -8.56 -17.84 1.55
C PRO A 239 -7.31 -18.68 1.92
N TYR A 240 -6.36 -18.85 1.00
CA TYR A 240 -5.18 -19.71 1.18
C TYR A 240 -3.87 -19.06 0.71
N LEU A 241 -2.76 -19.52 1.29
CA LEU A 241 -1.40 -19.20 0.85
C LEU A 241 -0.93 -20.20 -0.21
N VAL A 242 -0.03 -19.77 -1.09
CA VAL A 242 0.66 -20.62 -2.07
C VAL A 242 2.17 -20.45 -1.87
N ASP A 243 2.91 -21.54 -2.03
CA ASP A 243 4.38 -21.53 -2.06
C ASP A 243 4.83 -22.10 -3.41
N ASP A 244 5.43 -21.23 -4.24
CA ASP A 244 5.78 -21.56 -5.62
C ASP A 244 6.91 -22.58 -5.71
N ASP A 245 7.88 -22.54 -4.79
CA ASP A 245 8.99 -23.49 -4.73
C ASP A 245 8.51 -24.89 -4.30
N ALA A 246 7.58 -24.97 -3.35
CA ALA A 246 6.90 -26.20 -3.00
C ALA A 246 6.02 -26.70 -4.15
N PHE A 247 5.32 -25.80 -4.85
CA PHE A 247 4.52 -26.15 -6.01
C PHE A 247 5.37 -26.78 -7.12
N GLN A 248 6.48 -26.16 -7.52
CA GLN A 248 7.38 -26.70 -8.54
C GLN A 248 7.89 -28.11 -8.19
N ARG A 249 8.18 -28.36 -6.91
CA ARG A 249 8.74 -29.64 -6.45
C ARG A 249 7.70 -30.74 -6.26
N TRP A 250 6.49 -30.39 -5.81
CA TRP A 250 5.53 -31.37 -5.28
C TRP A 250 4.19 -31.44 -6.02
N ASN A 251 3.95 -30.58 -7.02
CA ASN A 251 2.73 -30.62 -7.83
C ASN A 251 2.61 -31.95 -8.58
N GLU A 252 1.37 -32.38 -8.78
CA GLU A 252 1.00 -33.48 -9.67
C GLU A 252 0.09 -32.87 -10.74
N ASP A 253 0.52 -32.94 -12.00
CA ASP A 253 -0.18 -32.36 -13.16
C ASP A 253 -0.57 -30.87 -13.01
N GLY A 254 0.26 -30.07 -12.33
CA GLY A 254 0.00 -28.65 -12.11
C GLY A 254 -1.12 -28.35 -11.10
N VAL A 255 -1.49 -29.32 -10.25
CA VAL A 255 -2.51 -29.15 -9.21
C VAL A 255 -1.86 -28.89 -7.84
N HIS A 256 -2.44 -27.95 -7.08
CA HIS A 256 -2.00 -27.66 -5.72
C HIS A 256 -2.41 -28.78 -4.74
N LYS A 257 -1.50 -29.09 -3.81
CA LYS A 257 -1.77 -29.96 -2.65
C LYS A 257 -2.22 -29.07 -1.50
N PHE A 258 -3.51 -29.10 -1.18
CA PHE A 258 -4.11 -28.25 -0.15
C PHE A 258 -3.92 -28.84 1.25
N GLY A 259 -3.32 -28.04 2.13
CA GLY A 259 -3.35 -28.23 3.58
C GLY A 259 -4.41 -27.35 4.22
N PHE A 260 -4.95 -27.80 5.35
CA PHE A 260 -5.87 -27.04 6.18
C PHE A 260 -5.22 -26.70 7.52
N TYR A 261 -5.49 -25.50 8.02
CA TYR A 261 -4.97 -25.03 9.30
C TYR A 261 -6.03 -24.23 10.07
N SER A 262 -6.26 -24.62 11.32
CA SER A 262 -7.10 -23.87 12.26
C SER A 262 -6.32 -23.71 13.57
N PRO A 263 -5.92 -22.47 13.93
CA PRO A 263 -5.27 -22.21 15.21
C PRO A 263 -6.18 -22.57 16.40
N GLU A 264 -5.66 -23.32 17.36
CA GLU A 264 -6.31 -23.51 18.67
C GLU A 264 -6.02 -22.27 19.54
N THR A 265 -6.88 -21.25 19.46
CA THR A 265 -6.76 -20.03 20.28
C THR A 265 -8.05 -19.74 21.04
N GLU A 266 -7.98 -19.50 22.34
CA GLU A 266 -9.11 -19.02 23.17
C GLU A 266 -9.46 -17.54 22.91
N SER A 267 -8.70 -16.85 22.07
CA SER A 267 -8.87 -15.42 21.81
C SER A 267 -10.06 -15.15 20.87
N GLN A 268 -11.12 -14.53 21.40
CA GLN A 268 -12.22 -13.93 20.61
C GLN A 268 -11.74 -12.82 19.64
N ASP A 269 -10.46 -12.42 19.71
CA ASP A 269 -9.81 -11.36 18.93
C ASP A 269 -8.99 -11.88 17.72
N MET A 270 -9.34 -13.03 17.14
CA MET A 270 -8.68 -13.49 15.91
C MET A 270 -9.08 -12.63 14.71
N ASP A 271 -8.10 -12.01 14.03
CA ASP A 271 -8.30 -11.24 12.80
C ASP A 271 -7.54 -11.83 11.59
N PRO A 272 -7.88 -11.45 10.34
CA PRO A 272 -7.23 -11.96 9.14
C PRO A 272 -5.71 -11.76 9.08
N ASN A 273 -5.16 -10.65 9.61
CA ASN A 273 -3.71 -10.39 9.60
C ASN A 273 -2.97 -11.33 10.56
N ARG A 274 -3.53 -11.55 11.75
CA ARG A 274 -2.97 -12.50 12.72
C ARG A 274 -3.03 -13.93 12.19
N LEU A 275 -4.14 -14.31 11.55
CA LEU A 275 -4.30 -15.60 10.90
C LEU A 275 -3.27 -15.78 9.78
N LEU A 276 -3.01 -14.76 8.95
CA LEU A 276 -1.99 -14.78 7.91
C LEU A 276 -0.57 -15.05 8.47
N THR A 277 -0.20 -14.43 9.60
CA THR A 277 1.10 -14.68 10.24
C THR A 277 1.22 -16.12 10.72
N LEU A 278 0.19 -16.66 11.36
CA LEU A 278 0.18 -18.05 11.82
C LEU A 278 0.23 -19.03 10.63
N MET A 279 -0.53 -18.75 9.57
CA MET A 279 -0.50 -19.53 8.33
C MET A 279 0.87 -19.52 7.67
N LYS A 280 1.59 -18.39 7.63
CA LYS A 280 2.97 -18.34 7.09
C LYS A 280 3.94 -19.22 7.88
N THR A 281 3.85 -19.18 9.21
CA THR A 281 4.67 -20.04 10.08
C THR A 281 4.35 -21.51 9.88
N GLU A 282 3.06 -21.85 9.75
CA GLU A 282 2.64 -23.23 9.55
C GLU A 282 2.98 -23.74 8.15
N MET A 283 2.84 -22.92 7.11
CA MET A 283 3.22 -23.25 5.73
C MET A 283 4.70 -23.63 5.65
N LYS A 284 5.59 -22.88 6.30
CA LYS A 284 7.03 -23.20 6.35
C LYS A 284 7.35 -24.59 6.91
N LYS A 285 6.51 -25.15 7.78
CA LYS A 285 6.69 -26.51 8.31
C LYS A 285 6.23 -27.61 7.35
N ARG A 286 5.45 -27.25 6.33
CA ARG A 286 4.73 -28.18 5.45
C ARG A 286 5.15 -28.07 3.97
N ILE A 287 6.12 -27.23 3.62
CA ILE A 287 6.65 -27.12 2.24
C ILE A 287 7.67 -28.20 1.87
N ASN A 288 8.20 -28.94 2.86
CA ASN A 288 9.19 -30.00 2.69
C ASN A 288 8.75 -31.25 3.45
N THR A 289 9.40 -32.40 3.18
CA THR A 289 9.26 -33.59 4.02
C THR A 289 9.61 -33.26 5.47
N SER A 290 8.78 -33.70 6.40
CA SER A 290 9.11 -33.63 7.83
C SER A 290 10.10 -34.76 8.14
N VAL A 291 11.20 -34.42 8.82
CA VAL A 291 12.22 -35.40 9.23
C VAL A 291 12.15 -35.56 10.74
N SER A 292 12.14 -36.80 11.21
CA SER A 292 12.18 -37.15 12.62
C SER A 292 13.24 -38.22 12.88
N TYR A 293 13.76 -38.28 14.10
CA TYR A 293 14.83 -39.20 14.45
C TYR A 293 14.46 -40.01 15.69
N GLU A 294 14.85 -41.28 15.68
CA GLU A 294 14.89 -42.13 16.87
C GLU A 294 16.35 -42.48 17.14
N VAL A 295 16.90 -41.99 18.24
CA VAL A 295 18.27 -42.27 18.64
C VAL A 295 18.31 -42.91 20.02
N SER A 296 19.12 -43.97 20.14
CA SER A 296 19.42 -44.63 21.40
C SER A 296 20.94 -44.67 21.63
N ALA A 297 21.37 -44.42 22.86
CA ALA A 297 22.79 -44.47 23.25
C ALA A 297 22.98 -45.14 24.61
N HIS A 298 24.15 -45.77 24.80
CA HIS A 298 24.60 -46.27 26.10
C HIS A 298 25.33 -45.16 26.88
N SER A 299 25.24 -45.22 28.21
CA SER A 299 26.00 -44.34 29.10
C SER A 299 27.42 -44.86 29.34
N ILE A 300 28.40 -44.44 28.53
CA ILE A 300 29.80 -44.86 28.76
C ILE A 300 30.48 -44.12 29.93
N GLY A 301 29.99 -42.92 30.29
CA GLY A 301 30.65 -42.07 31.28
C GLY A 301 30.72 -42.69 32.68
N ARG A 302 29.70 -43.44 33.09
CA ARG A 302 29.72 -44.13 34.39
C ARG A 302 30.47 -45.46 34.36
N ILE A 303 30.52 -46.13 33.21
CA ILE A 303 31.25 -47.39 33.03
C ILE A 303 32.76 -47.14 33.14
N PHE A 304 33.26 -46.06 32.52
CA PHE A 304 34.68 -45.74 32.48
C PHE A 304 35.11 -44.60 33.43
N GLY A 305 34.19 -44.05 34.23
CA GLY A 305 34.48 -42.96 35.17
C GLY A 305 34.81 -41.61 34.50
N MET A 306 34.32 -41.40 33.28
CA MET A 306 34.57 -40.20 32.47
C MET A 306 33.48 -39.15 32.70
N SER A 307 33.80 -38.13 33.51
CA SER A 307 32.84 -37.08 33.87
C SER A 307 32.32 -36.26 32.69
N HIS A 308 33.14 -36.07 31.65
CA HIS A 308 32.77 -35.37 30.41
C HIS A 308 31.87 -36.21 29.48
N GLU A 309 31.71 -37.50 29.76
CA GLU A 309 30.87 -38.42 29.00
C GLU A 309 29.52 -38.68 29.67
N LEU A 310 29.25 -38.02 30.80
CA LEU A 310 27.99 -38.16 31.53
C LEU A 310 26.84 -37.47 30.79
N ILE A 311 25.68 -38.10 30.83
CA ILE A 311 24.41 -37.54 30.34
C ILE A 311 23.49 -37.37 31.53
N TYR A 312 22.91 -36.19 31.68
CA TYR A 312 21.86 -35.89 32.64
C TYR A 312 20.54 -35.52 31.95
N GLU A 313 19.49 -35.43 32.76
CA GLU A 313 18.15 -35.03 32.33
C GLU A 313 18.17 -33.70 31.60
N GLY A 314 17.71 -33.71 30.34
CA GLY A 314 17.56 -32.50 29.53
C GLY A 314 18.84 -31.97 28.92
N ASP A 315 19.98 -32.64 29.11
CA ASP A 315 21.26 -32.21 28.53
C ASP A 315 21.19 -32.18 26.99
N THR A 316 21.78 -31.14 26.42
CA THR A 316 21.96 -30.99 24.97
C THR A 316 23.34 -31.54 24.60
N LEU A 317 23.38 -32.37 23.56
CA LEU A 317 24.59 -33.04 23.07
C LEU A 317 24.59 -33.14 21.54
N ARG A 318 25.71 -33.58 20.98
CA ARG A 318 25.91 -33.74 19.54
C ARG A 318 25.91 -35.22 19.19
N ILE A 319 25.20 -35.62 18.16
CA ILE A 319 25.13 -37.00 17.67
C ILE A 319 25.75 -37.04 16.29
N LYS A 320 26.68 -37.97 16.08
CA LYS A 320 27.39 -38.13 14.80
C LYS A 320 27.32 -39.57 14.34
N ASP A 321 26.69 -39.76 13.19
CA ASP A 321 26.59 -41.03 12.51
C ASP A 321 27.21 -40.93 11.12
N THR A 322 28.39 -41.54 10.98
CA THR A 322 29.15 -41.60 9.74
C THR A 322 28.78 -42.78 8.85
N GLY A 323 27.76 -43.57 9.23
CA GLY A 323 27.29 -44.74 8.48
C GLY A 323 26.25 -44.41 7.42
N PHE A 324 25.59 -43.25 7.50
CA PHE A 324 24.71 -42.73 6.45
C PHE A 324 25.48 -42.03 5.32
N THR A 325 24.90 -42.02 4.12
CA THR A 325 25.37 -41.23 2.98
C THR A 325 24.22 -40.31 2.53
N PRO A 326 24.31 -38.98 2.74
CA PRO A 326 25.41 -38.23 3.39
C PRO A 326 25.50 -38.52 4.91
N GLN A 327 26.65 -38.16 5.51
CA GLN A 327 26.87 -38.34 6.95
C GLN A 327 25.86 -37.49 7.76
N LEU A 328 25.42 -38.02 8.89
CA LEU A 328 24.39 -37.38 9.70
C LEU A 328 24.98 -36.78 10.98
N PHE A 329 24.84 -35.47 11.13
CA PHE A 329 25.22 -34.72 12.33
C PHE A 329 23.98 -34.07 12.93
N LEU A 330 23.68 -34.36 14.19
CA LEU A 330 22.52 -33.82 14.90
C LEU A 330 22.96 -33.12 16.18
N VAL A 331 22.31 -32.02 16.54
CA VAL A 331 22.22 -31.57 17.93
C VAL A 331 20.92 -32.12 18.49
N ALA A 332 20.96 -32.76 19.64
CA ALA A 332 19.79 -33.36 20.24
C ALA A 332 19.81 -33.22 21.77
N ARG A 333 18.64 -33.34 22.37
CA ARG A 333 18.44 -33.23 23.81
C ARG A 333 18.04 -34.56 24.42
N ALA A 334 18.59 -34.91 25.57
CA ALA A 334 18.19 -36.11 26.31
C ALA A 334 16.80 -35.91 26.93
N ILE A 335 15.76 -36.52 26.35
CA ILE A 335 14.35 -36.31 26.73
C ILE A 335 13.78 -37.43 27.60
N SER A 336 14.41 -38.61 27.58
CA SER A 336 14.07 -39.75 28.43
C SER A 336 15.31 -40.58 28.74
N GLY A 337 15.30 -41.27 29.89
CA GLY A 337 16.38 -42.14 30.29
C GLY A 337 15.95 -43.24 31.24
N ASP A 338 16.52 -44.41 31.04
CA ASP A 338 16.56 -45.51 32.00
C ASP A 338 17.92 -45.47 32.69
N GLU A 339 17.93 -45.35 34.01
CA GLU A 339 19.17 -45.24 34.80
C GLU A 339 19.20 -46.26 35.93
N SER A 340 20.33 -46.97 36.07
CA SER A 340 20.57 -47.86 37.20
C SER A 340 21.78 -47.37 37.99
N PHE A 341 21.63 -47.20 39.30
CA PHE A 341 22.75 -46.84 40.16
C PHE A 341 23.70 -48.02 40.34
N THR A 342 23.16 -49.23 40.58
CA THR A 342 23.92 -50.45 40.88
C THR A 342 24.55 -51.08 39.64
N ASP A 343 23.94 -50.92 38.46
CA ASP A 343 24.48 -51.42 37.19
C ASP A 343 24.41 -50.34 36.09
N PRO A 344 25.42 -49.44 36.03
CA PRO A 344 25.44 -48.35 35.04
C PRO A 344 25.48 -48.83 33.58
N SER A 345 25.77 -50.11 33.31
CA SER A 345 25.76 -50.66 31.95
C SER A 345 24.34 -50.75 31.36
N LYS A 346 23.32 -50.77 32.23
CA LYS A 346 21.90 -50.76 31.85
C LYS A 346 21.38 -49.36 31.49
N ASP A 347 22.17 -48.30 31.71
CA ASP A 347 21.77 -46.94 31.41
C ASP A 347 21.52 -46.74 29.90
N LYS A 348 20.35 -46.22 29.55
CA LYS A 348 19.95 -45.92 28.16
C LYS A 348 19.27 -44.57 28.10
N TYR A 349 19.53 -43.81 27.03
CA TYR A 349 18.86 -42.53 26.79
C TYR A 349 18.21 -42.48 25.43
N THR A 350 17.10 -41.75 25.39
CA THR A 350 16.40 -41.38 24.16
C THR A 350 16.48 -39.87 23.99
N PHE A 351 16.72 -39.45 22.75
CA PHE A 351 16.92 -38.05 22.41
C PHE A 351 15.72 -37.47 21.66
N GLY A 352 15.60 -36.14 21.70
CA GLY A 352 14.58 -35.34 21.04
C GLY A 352 15.13 -33.96 20.65
N ASP A 353 14.24 -33.06 20.22
CA ASP A 353 14.59 -31.69 19.81
C ASP A 353 15.73 -31.64 18.79
N TYR A 354 15.70 -32.54 17.79
CA TYR A 354 16.77 -32.73 16.83
C TYR A 354 16.93 -31.52 15.90
N VAL A 355 18.17 -31.06 15.75
CA VAL A 355 18.58 -30.09 14.73
C VAL A 355 19.66 -30.73 13.87
N GLU A 356 19.37 -30.95 12.59
CA GLU A 356 20.34 -31.49 11.63
C GLU A 356 21.36 -30.40 11.26
N ILE A 357 22.65 -30.69 11.46
CA ILE A 357 23.76 -29.84 11.02
C ILE A 357 24.20 -30.35 9.65
N ILE A 358 24.06 -29.51 8.63
CA ILE A 358 24.57 -29.78 7.29
C ILE A 358 26.05 -29.38 7.27
N ASP A 359 26.95 -30.32 6.98
CA ASP A 359 28.36 -29.99 6.74
C ASP A 359 28.46 -29.26 5.40
N THR A 360 28.48 -27.92 5.45
CA THR A 360 28.55 -27.05 4.28
C THR A 360 29.80 -27.29 3.43
N ARG A 361 30.84 -27.95 3.95
CA ARG A 361 32.04 -28.28 3.17
C ARG A 361 31.74 -29.32 2.09
N GLU A 362 30.95 -30.34 2.40
CA GLU A 362 30.58 -31.38 1.42
C GLU A 362 29.64 -30.82 0.35
N GLU A 363 28.72 -29.92 0.73
CA GLU A 363 27.87 -29.20 -0.23
C GLU A 363 28.64 -28.20 -1.08
N LEU A 364 29.59 -27.45 -0.50
CA LEU A 364 30.49 -26.57 -1.24
C LEU A 364 31.39 -27.36 -2.20
N GLN A 365 31.85 -28.56 -1.83
CA GLN A 365 32.61 -29.44 -2.73
C GLN A 365 31.74 -30.02 -3.85
N LYS A 366 30.47 -30.39 -3.56
CA LYS A 366 29.52 -30.80 -4.60
C LYS A 366 29.17 -29.64 -5.54
N LEU A 367 29.00 -28.43 -5.01
CA LEU A 367 28.74 -27.21 -5.78
C LEU A 367 29.96 -26.84 -6.63
N TYR A 368 31.17 -26.93 -6.07
CA TYR A 368 32.44 -26.77 -6.77
C TYR A 368 32.58 -27.79 -7.90
N ASN A 369 32.31 -29.08 -7.66
CA ASN A 369 32.37 -30.11 -8.70
C ASN A 369 31.32 -29.88 -9.80
N LYS A 370 30.09 -29.47 -9.46
CA LYS A 370 29.06 -29.08 -10.44
C LYS A 370 29.47 -27.84 -11.24
N LEU A 371 30.03 -26.82 -10.59
CA LEU A 371 30.56 -25.60 -11.23
C LEU A 371 31.71 -25.96 -12.17
N ARG A 372 32.66 -26.78 -11.71
CA ARG A 372 33.78 -27.31 -12.48
C ARG A 372 33.28 -28.04 -13.73
N ASP A 373 32.32 -28.95 -13.59
CA ASP A 373 31.75 -29.70 -14.71
C ASP A 373 30.95 -28.79 -15.68
N SER A 374 30.32 -27.72 -15.17
CA SER A 374 29.59 -26.74 -16.00
C SER A 374 30.47 -25.70 -16.71
N LEU A 375 31.70 -25.49 -16.20
CA LEU A 375 32.63 -24.47 -16.68
C LEU A 375 33.82 -25.04 -17.46
N TYR A 376 34.04 -26.37 -17.43
CA TYR A 376 35.15 -27.05 -18.10
C TYR A 376 35.22 -26.80 -19.61
N ASP A 377 34.09 -26.45 -20.25
CA ASP A 377 34.01 -26.15 -21.69
C ASP A 377 34.02 -24.65 -22.02
N LYS A 378 34.00 -23.73 -21.04
CA LYS A 378 33.75 -22.30 -21.30
C LYS A 378 34.62 -21.28 -20.54
N ALA A 379 35.58 -21.69 -19.70
CA ALA A 379 36.41 -20.76 -18.93
C ALA A 379 37.93 -20.99 -19.11
N ASP A 380 38.68 -19.90 -18.97
CA ASP A 380 40.15 -19.83 -19.03
C ASP A 380 40.79 -20.58 -17.84
N MET A 381 41.80 -21.40 -18.10
CA MET A 381 42.35 -22.41 -17.17
C MET A 381 43.01 -21.81 -15.92
N ASP A 382 43.38 -20.53 -15.96
CA ASP A 382 44.07 -19.85 -14.86
C ASP A 382 43.11 -19.35 -13.76
N ALA A 383 41.88 -18.99 -14.11
CA ALA A 383 40.86 -18.59 -13.12
C ALA A 383 40.35 -19.77 -12.28
N LEU A 384 40.31 -20.98 -12.88
CA LEU A 384 39.98 -22.22 -12.17
C LEU A 384 41.07 -22.63 -11.17
N LYS A 385 42.35 -22.38 -11.50
CA LYS A 385 43.49 -22.61 -10.59
C LYS A 385 43.51 -21.65 -9.41
N GLU A 386 43.21 -20.36 -9.62
CA GLU A 386 43.09 -19.40 -8.51
C GLU A 386 41.96 -19.76 -7.56
N LEU A 387 40.83 -20.26 -8.09
CA LEU A 387 39.71 -20.76 -7.30
C LEU A 387 40.08 -22.03 -6.51
N GLU A 388 40.87 -22.92 -7.10
CA GLU A 388 41.38 -24.14 -6.45
C GLU A 388 42.36 -23.80 -5.30
N ILE A 389 43.24 -22.81 -5.51
CA ILE A 389 44.16 -22.27 -4.49
C ILE A 389 43.38 -21.58 -3.36
N GLN A 390 42.39 -20.75 -3.66
CA GLN A 390 41.57 -20.10 -2.63
C GLN A 390 40.73 -21.09 -1.82
N LEU A 391 40.27 -22.19 -2.44
CA LEU A 391 39.57 -23.26 -1.75
C LEU A 391 40.51 -24.04 -0.81
N GLU A 392 41.74 -24.34 -1.27
CA GLU A 392 42.80 -24.97 -0.45
C GLU A 392 43.24 -24.07 0.71
N GLU A 393 43.42 -22.77 0.48
CA GLU A 393 43.77 -21.79 1.52
C GLU A 393 42.66 -21.63 2.56
N THR A 394 41.39 -21.64 2.13
CA THR A 394 40.24 -21.57 3.04
C THR A 394 40.09 -22.86 3.86
N SER A 395 40.36 -24.02 3.27
CA SER A 395 40.36 -25.32 3.96
C SER A 395 41.48 -25.43 4.99
N ASN A 396 42.70 -25.02 4.62
CA ASN A 396 43.87 -25.02 5.52
C ASN A 396 43.72 -24.02 6.67
N GLY A 397 43.14 -22.83 6.40
CA GLY A 397 42.85 -21.83 7.43
C GLY A 397 41.76 -22.26 8.43
N PHE A 398 40.88 -23.20 8.03
CA PHE A 398 39.88 -23.78 8.93
C PHE A 398 40.51 -24.83 9.87
N ASP A 399 41.47 -25.63 9.40
CA ASP A 399 42.20 -26.60 10.22
C ASP A 399 43.13 -25.92 11.23
N GLU A 400 43.79 -24.82 10.85
CA GLU A 400 44.56 -23.99 11.81
C GLU A 400 43.66 -23.35 12.86
N ARG A 401 42.45 -22.90 12.48
CA ARG A 401 41.45 -22.38 13.42
C ARG A 401 40.86 -23.47 14.30
N LEU A 402 40.68 -24.69 13.81
CA LEU A 402 40.23 -25.85 14.59
C LEU A 402 41.28 -26.28 15.62
N ILE A 403 42.56 -26.20 15.26
CA ILE A 403 43.70 -26.40 16.16
C ILE A 403 43.78 -25.27 17.20
N ALA A 404 43.59 -24.01 16.78
CA ALA A 404 43.51 -22.86 17.69
C ALA A 404 42.29 -22.94 18.64
N MET A 405 41.15 -23.46 18.16
CA MET A 405 39.91 -23.69 18.92
C MET A 405 40.06 -24.85 19.93
N LYS A 406 40.76 -25.93 19.55
CA LYS A 406 41.19 -26.99 20.48
C LYS A 406 42.13 -26.49 21.57
N THR A 407 42.97 -25.50 21.25
CA THR A 407 43.96 -24.93 22.19
C THR A 407 43.35 -23.85 23.11
N SER A 408 42.21 -23.25 22.73
CA SER A 408 41.53 -22.19 23.51
C SER A 408 40.36 -22.69 24.37
N LEU A 409 39.98 -23.96 24.26
CA LEU A 409 39.01 -24.65 25.14
C LEU A 409 39.49 -24.80 26.61
N GLU A 410 40.72 -24.41 26.95
CA GLU A 410 41.27 -24.47 28.31
C GLU A 410 41.04 -23.20 29.16
N LYS A 411 40.43 -22.11 28.64
CA LYS A 411 40.19 -20.87 29.42
C LYS A 411 38.80 -20.24 29.20
N THR A 412 37.84 -20.58 30.07
CA THR A 412 36.64 -19.83 30.54
C THR A 412 35.63 -19.22 29.53
N ASP A 413 34.34 -19.46 29.80
CA ASP A 413 33.14 -19.09 29.02
C ASP A 413 32.97 -17.59 28.68
N GLU A 414 33.49 -16.65 29.49
CA GLU A 414 33.43 -15.22 29.14
C GLU A 414 34.25 -14.90 27.89
N SER A 415 35.36 -15.60 27.67
CA SER A 415 36.16 -15.42 26.45
C SER A 415 35.51 -16.08 25.24
N ILE A 416 34.69 -17.13 25.44
CA ILE A 416 33.92 -17.78 24.37
C ILE A 416 32.74 -16.90 23.98
N ILE A 417 32.07 -16.22 24.91
CA ILE A 417 31.01 -15.25 24.59
C ILE A 417 31.59 -13.99 23.96
N LEU A 418 32.67 -13.43 24.51
CA LEU A 418 33.36 -12.25 23.94
C LEU A 418 34.02 -12.58 22.60
N ASN A 419 34.57 -13.78 22.39
CA ASN A 419 35.12 -14.19 21.11
C ASN A 419 34.07 -14.71 20.14
N ALA A 420 32.95 -15.29 20.57
CA ALA A 420 31.81 -15.56 19.68
C ALA A 420 31.14 -14.24 19.27
N GLN A 421 31.12 -13.23 20.14
CA GLN A 421 30.71 -11.86 19.79
C GLN A 421 31.76 -11.15 18.93
N ALA A 422 33.06 -11.37 19.13
CA ALA A 422 34.13 -10.80 18.30
C ALA A 422 34.27 -11.53 16.95
N VAL A 423 34.03 -12.84 16.92
CA VAL A 423 33.91 -13.66 15.70
C VAL A 423 32.62 -13.30 15.00
N ASN A 424 31.48 -13.15 15.68
CA ASN A 424 30.26 -12.62 15.04
C ASN A 424 30.43 -11.18 14.58
N GLN A 425 31.14 -10.30 15.30
CA GLN A 425 31.46 -8.95 14.84
C GLN A 425 32.48 -8.97 13.70
N GLN A 426 33.45 -9.89 13.69
CA GLN A 426 34.38 -10.07 12.58
C GLN A 426 33.75 -10.81 11.41
N MET A 427 32.73 -11.64 11.61
CA MET A 427 31.95 -12.34 10.59
C MET A 427 30.88 -11.39 10.03
N GLU A 428 30.36 -10.46 10.84
CA GLU A 428 29.59 -9.29 10.42
C GLU A 428 30.50 -8.31 9.69
N LYS A 429 31.75 -8.14 10.10
CA LYS A 429 32.75 -7.34 9.41
C LYS A 429 33.26 -8.02 8.14
N LEU A 430 33.45 -9.34 8.12
CA LEU A 430 33.80 -10.12 6.94
C LEU A 430 32.60 -10.21 6.00
N SER A 431 31.38 -10.30 6.53
CA SER A 431 30.14 -10.16 5.77
C SER A 431 30.00 -8.73 5.25
N SER A 432 30.47 -7.72 5.99
CA SER A 432 30.59 -6.35 5.53
C SER A 432 31.69 -6.17 4.49
N ASP A 433 32.80 -6.91 4.57
CA ASP A 433 33.94 -6.84 3.65
C ASP A 433 33.66 -7.67 2.39
N PHE A 434 32.96 -8.80 2.50
CA PHE A 434 32.33 -9.52 1.38
C PHE A 434 31.22 -8.67 0.77
N SER A 435 30.47 -7.90 1.57
CA SER A 435 29.51 -6.91 1.07
C SER A 435 30.20 -5.74 0.39
N VAL A 436 31.36 -5.29 0.87
CA VAL A 436 32.17 -4.22 0.26
C VAL A 436 32.87 -4.71 -1.01
N THR A 437 33.35 -5.94 -1.05
CA THR A 437 33.96 -6.58 -2.23
C THR A 437 32.88 -6.93 -3.27
N ALA A 438 31.71 -7.39 -2.82
CA ALA A 438 30.52 -7.49 -3.66
C ALA A 438 30.03 -6.11 -4.12
N LYS A 439 30.19 -5.05 -3.33
CA LYS A 439 29.96 -3.65 -3.73
C LYS A 439 31.03 -3.13 -4.70
N GLU A 440 32.28 -3.59 -4.64
CA GLU A 440 33.33 -3.23 -5.62
C GLU A 440 33.13 -3.95 -6.95
N ILE A 441 32.75 -5.24 -6.93
CA ILE A 441 32.31 -5.99 -8.11
C ILE A 441 31.03 -5.36 -8.69
N SER A 442 30.07 -5.01 -7.83
CA SER A 442 28.88 -4.23 -8.20
C SER A 442 29.24 -2.81 -8.69
N SER A 443 30.35 -2.21 -8.22
CA SER A 443 30.82 -0.88 -8.63
C SER A 443 31.46 -0.92 -10.03
N LYS A 444 32.19 -1.99 -10.35
CA LYS A 444 32.74 -2.23 -11.69
C LYS A 444 31.64 -2.57 -12.71
N VAL A 445 30.60 -3.29 -12.27
CA VAL A 445 29.39 -3.55 -13.07
C VAL A 445 28.53 -2.29 -13.26
N THR A 446 28.44 -1.40 -12.26
CA THR A 446 27.68 -0.13 -12.35
C THR A 446 28.40 0.99 -13.09
N LYS A 447 29.72 0.89 -13.31
CA LYS A 447 30.49 1.83 -14.14
C LYS A 447 30.44 1.55 -15.64
N GLY A 448 29.70 0.53 -16.08
CA GLY A 448 29.42 0.31 -17.50
C GLY A 448 30.57 -0.30 -18.31
N GLU A 449 31.56 -0.95 -17.68
CA GLU A 449 32.58 -1.73 -18.41
C GLU A 449 32.04 -3.08 -18.91
N ILE A 450 30.85 -3.51 -18.45
CA ILE A 450 30.18 -4.76 -18.87
C ILE A 450 28.70 -4.48 -19.17
N ILE A 451 28.28 -4.61 -20.43
CA ILE A 451 26.87 -4.54 -20.87
C ILE A 451 26.31 -5.96 -20.99
N SER A 452 25.36 -6.34 -20.12
CA SER A 452 24.18 -7.20 -20.42
C SER A 452 23.34 -7.55 -19.18
N THR A 453 22.12 -6.99 -19.15
CA THR A 453 20.82 -7.56 -18.70
C THR A 453 20.53 -8.01 -17.25
N ILE A 454 19.78 -7.12 -16.58
CA ILE A 454 18.71 -7.25 -15.54
C ILE A 454 19.11 -7.82 -14.17
N ASN A 455 19.25 -6.90 -13.20
CA ASN A 455 19.55 -7.15 -11.80
C ASN A 455 18.31 -6.78 -10.94
N GLN A 456 17.81 -7.70 -10.10
CA GLN A 456 16.69 -7.49 -9.18
C GLN A 456 17.16 -7.58 -7.73
N THR A 457 16.75 -6.63 -6.88
CA THR A 457 16.98 -6.67 -5.42
C THR A 457 15.71 -6.29 -4.66
N ALA A 458 15.70 -6.54 -3.33
CA ALA A 458 14.52 -6.40 -2.47
C ALA A 458 14.00 -4.95 -2.26
N GLU A 459 14.66 -3.93 -2.83
CA GLU A 459 14.33 -2.51 -2.56
C GLU A 459 14.03 -1.66 -3.82
N GLN A 460 14.68 -1.87 -4.97
CA GLN A 460 14.34 -1.17 -6.23
C GLN A 460 14.75 -2.00 -7.47
N ILE A 461 13.93 -1.93 -8.53
CA ILE A 461 14.16 -2.57 -9.83
C ILE A 461 14.45 -1.47 -10.87
N THR A 462 15.61 -1.52 -11.51
CA THR A 462 15.99 -0.62 -12.61
C THR A 462 15.92 -1.40 -13.92
N ILE A 463 15.06 -0.96 -14.85
CA ILE A 463 14.82 -1.63 -16.14
C ILE A 463 15.24 -0.66 -17.24
N ASP A 464 16.24 -1.05 -18.03
CA ASP A 464 16.65 -0.30 -19.24
C ASP A 464 15.82 -0.80 -20.43
N VAL A 465 14.96 0.06 -20.97
CA VAL A 465 13.90 -0.33 -21.89
C VAL A 465 13.56 0.83 -22.79
N SER A 466 13.77 0.64 -24.08
CA SER A 466 13.21 1.54 -25.07
C SER A 466 11.68 1.39 -25.22
N LYS A 467 11.06 0.33 -24.65
CA LYS A 467 9.62 0.00 -24.79
C LYS A 467 9.00 -0.78 -23.60
N LEU A 468 9.04 -0.27 -22.37
CA LEU A 468 8.40 -0.94 -21.23
C LEU A 468 6.88 -0.68 -21.18
N ALA A 469 6.07 -1.73 -21.01
CA ALA A 469 4.64 -1.63 -20.74
C ALA A 469 4.30 -2.28 -19.39
N ILE A 470 3.74 -1.51 -18.44
CA ILE A 470 3.37 -1.96 -17.09
C ILE A 470 1.85 -1.84 -16.93
N ASN A 471 1.16 -2.93 -16.57
CA ASN A 471 -0.29 -2.94 -16.37
C ASN A 471 -0.65 -3.68 -15.07
N ALA A 472 -0.72 -2.94 -13.95
CA ALA A 472 -1.16 -3.43 -12.64
C ALA A 472 -1.65 -2.26 -11.76
N ASP A 473 -2.73 -2.47 -10.98
CA ASP A 473 -3.37 -1.50 -10.08
C ASP A 473 -2.48 -1.15 -8.87
N THR A 474 -1.54 -0.22 -9.07
CA THR A 474 -0.47 0.07 -8.11
C THR A 474 -0.54 1.53 -7.66
N ILE A 475 -0.39 1.80 -6.35
CA ILE A 475 -0.27 3.16 -5.81
C ILE A 475 1.19 3.62 -5.96
N VAL A 476 1.49 4.45 -6.96
CA VAL A 476 2.81 5.07 -7.16
C VAL A 476 2.95 6.29 -6.24
N LYS A 477 3.90 6.28 -5.30
CA LYS A 477 4.13 7.39 -4.34
C LYS A 477 4.85 8.60 -4.95
N TRP A 478 5.87 8.40 -5.79
CA TRP A 478 6.62 9.47 -6.52
C TRP A 478 7.15 8.94 -7.87
N LEU A 479 7.19 9.78 -8.92
CA LEU A 479 7.77 9.51 -10.25
C LEU A 479 8.80 10.61 -10.57
N THR A 480 10.07 10.25 -10.82
CA THR A 480 11.17 11.19 -11.18
C THR A 480 11.75 10.79 -12.54
N ALA A 481 11.63 11.63 -13.57
CA ALA A 481 12.12 11.37 -14.93
C ALA A 481 12.90 12.59 -15.47
N GLU A 482 14.07 12.36 -16.10
CA GLU A 482 14.93 13.44 -16.67
C GLU A 482 14.42 14.03 -18.00
N GLY A 483 13.37 13.47 -18.58
CA GLY A 483 12.64 14.02 -19.71
C GLY A 483 11.26 13.37 -19.81
N ILE A 484 10.20 14.14 -19.62
CA ILE A 484 8.83 13.70 -19.90
C ILE A 484 8.46 14.30 -21.25
N ASP A 485 8.10 13.46 -22.23
CA ASP A 485 7.36 13.96 -23.37
C ASP A 485 6.01 14.50 -22.84
N THR A 486 5.91 15.82 -22.79
CA THR A 486 4.77 16.55 -22.23
C THR A 486 3.50 16.45 -23.06
N ASN A 487 3.51 15.68 -24.16
CA ASN A 487 2.32 15.39 -24.95
C ASN A 487 1.19 14.75 -24.12
N PHE A 488 1.45 14.07 -22.99
CA PHE A 488 0.37 13.61 -22.09
C PHE A 488 0.79 13.36 -20.62
N ILE A 489 0.25 14.14 -19.69
CA ILE A 489 0.33 13.90 -18.23
C ILE A 489 -1.04 14.18 -17.57
N SER A 490 -1.54 13.22 -16.75
CA SER A 490 -2.79 13.35 -15.99
C SER A 490 -2.56 13.17 -14.48
N VAL A 491 -3.10 14.09 -13.68
CA VAL A 491 -2.95 14.17 -12.21
C VAL A 491 -4.29 14.60 -11.63
N ARG A 492 -4.69 14.07 -10.45
CA ARG A 492 -5.37 14.86 -9.38
C ARG A 492 -5.66 14.05 -8.10
N GLY A 493 -5.43 14.67 -6.94
CA GLY A 493 -6.34 14.56 -5.78
C GLY A 493 -7.60 15.37 -6.09
N ASP A 494 -8.76 14.97 -5.53
CA ASP A 494 -10.19 15.05 -5.90
C ASP A 494 -10.72 16.00 -7.00
N LYS A 495 -9.89 16.78 -7.68
CA LYS A 495 -10.23 17.84 -8.59
C LYS A 495 -10.38 17.31 -10.02
N ILE A 496 -9.60 16.34 -10.50
CA ILE A 496 -9.80 15.54 -11.73
C ILE A 496 -9.98 14.18 -11.12
N THR A 497 -11.19 13.67 -11.25
CA THR A 497 -11.43 12.26 -11.04
C THR A 497 -11.68 11.70 -12.42
N ILE A 498 -10.79 10.83 -12.87
CA ILE A 498 -11.02 10.05 -14.07
C ILE A 498 -11.57 8.72 -13.57
N ASP A 499 -12.88 8.51 -13.73
CA ASP A 499 -13.57 7.28 -13.29
C ASP A 499 -14.54 6.77 -14.38
N LYS A 500 -15.29 5.70 -14.07
CA LYS A 500 -16.22 5.04 -15.01
C LYS A 500 -17.37 5.92 -15.52
N ASN A 501 -17.65 7.05 -14.87
CA ASN A 501 -18.71 7.98 -15.25
C ASN A 501 -18.18 9.18 -16.05
N GLY A 502 -16.86 9.27 -16.29
CA GLY A 502 -16.23 10.30 -17.12
C GLY A 502 -15.09 11.06 -16.41
N VAL A 503 -14.61 12.13 -17.06
CA VAL A 503 -13.60 13.03 -16.48
C VAL A 503 -14.32 14.10 -15.65
N THR A 504 -14.36 13.93 -14.34
CA THR A 504 -14.91 14.93 -13.42
C THR A 504 -13.85 15.96 -13.08
N VAL A 505 -13.91 17.12 -13.74
CA VAL A 505 -13.06 18.28 -13.44
C VAL A 505 -13.80 19.19 -12.45
N LYS A 506 -13.55 19.10 -11.14
CA LYS A 506 -14.01 20.12 -10.18
C LYS A 506 -13.44 21.48 -10.62
N MET A 507 -14.30 22.50 -10.71
CA MET A 507 -14.04 23.85 -11.27
C MET A 507 -12.55 24.22 -11.34
N LEU A 508 -11.95 23.91 -12.47
CA LEU A 508 -10.59 24.30 -12.83
C LEU A 508 -10.66 24.87 -14.24
N ASP A 509 -10.06 26.04 -14.45
CA ASP A 509 -9.94 26.62 -15.77
C ASP A 509 -8.89 25.84 -16.58
N PHE A 510 -9.24 25.45 -17.81
CA PHE A 510 -8.24 25.06 -18.81
C PHE A 510 -7.69 26.35 -19.40
N LEU A 511 -6.40 26.62 -19.22
CA LEU A 511 -5.83 27.92 -19.58
C LEU A 511 -5.07 27.82 -20.90
N TYR A 512 -5.42 28.71 -21.83
CA TYR A 512 -4.59 29.07 -22.96
C TYR A 512 -3.79 30.32 -22.58
N GLU A 513 -2.47 30.27 -22.73
CA GLU A 513 -1.57 31.40 -22.55
C GLU A 513 -1.06 31.82 -23.92
N ASP A 514 -1.32 33.06 -24.31
CA ASP A 514 -0.83 33.59 -25.58
C ASP A 514 0.67 33.91 -25.51
N GLU A 515 1.27 34.30 -26.65
CA GLU A 515 2.69 34.69 -26.76
C GLU A 515 3.10 35.86 -25.83
N ARG A 516 2.12 36.52 -25.18
CA ARG A 516 2.32 37.66 -24.29
C ARG A 516 2.06 37.31 -22.82
N GLY A 517 1.81 36.04 -22.52
CA GLY A 517 1.55 35.57 -21.16
C GLY A 517 0.12 35.78 -20.67
N THR A 518 -0.80 36.19 -21.56
CA THR A 518 -2.20 36.41 -21.19
C THR A 518 -2.92 35.08 -21.07
N LYS A 519 -3.34 34.75 -19.85
CA LYS A 519 -4.11 33.54 -19.57
C LYS A 519 -5.59 33.77 -19.81
N THR A 520 -6.15 33.02 -20.74
CA THR A 520 -7.59 32.92 -20.98
C THR A 520 -8.06 31.50 -20.70
N THR A 521 -9.29 31.35 -20.24
CA THR A 521 -9.87 30.02 -20.06
C THR A 521 -10.47 29.55 -21.38
N VAL A 522 -10.14 28.34 -21.84
CA VAL A 522 -10.80 27.74 -23.01
C VAL A 522 -12.19 27.19 -22.66
N ILE A 523 -12.56 27.25 -21.37
CA ILE A 523 -13.92 26.95 -20.94
C ILE A 523 -14.84 28.09 -21.37
N SER A 524 -15.86 27.75 -22.16
CA SER A 524 -16.92 28.68 -22.53
C SER A 524 -17.63 29.16 -21.26
N LYS A 525 -17.61 30.47 -21.04
CA LYS A 525 -18.35 31.12 -19.94
C LYS A 525 -19.43 31.98 -20.54
N ARG A 526 -20.56 32.05 -19.85
CA ARG A 526 -21.63 32.97 -20.21
C ARG A 526 -21.09 34.40 -20.13
N ASN A 527 -21.08 35.09 -21.28
CA ASN A 527 -20.85 36.52 -21.30
C ASN A 527 -22.07 37.22 -20.68
N LEU A 528 -21.83 38.06 -19.67
CA LEU A 528 -22.87 38.84 -19.00
C LEU A 528 -23.20 40.15 -19.74
N ILE A 529 -22.38 40.52 -20.73
CA ILE A 529 -22.65 41.60 -21.67
C ILE A 529 -23.32 40.98 -22.92
N ALA A 530 -24.52 41.44 -23.25
CA ALA A 530 -25.34 40.87 -24.32
C ALA A 530 -24.77 41.15 -25.72
N ASP A 531 -24.26 42.36 -25.94
CA ASP A 531 -23.63 42.80 -27.19
C ASP A 531 -22.15 43.05 -26.91
N HIS A 532 -21.26 42.24 -27.43
CA HIS A 532 -19.84 42.29 -27.10
C HIS A 532 -19.01 43.04 -28.15
N ASP A 533 -19.50 43.20 -29.36
CA ASP A 533 -18.80 43.79 -30.50
C ASP A 533 -19.48 45.06 -31.02
N PHE A 534 -20.42 45.61 -30.25
CA PHE A 534 -21.22 46.79 -30.60
C PHE A 534 -22.11 46.58 -31.83
N SER A 535 -22.43 45.34 -32.19
CA SER A 535 -23.24 45.01 -33.36
C SER A 535 -24.69 45.49 -33.25
N SER A 536 -25.20 45.68 -32.03
CA SER A 536 -26.54 46.22 -31.81
C SER A 536 -26.59 47.75 -31.88
N VAL A 537 -25.44 48.42 -31.93
CA VAL A 537 -25.34 49.88 -31.95
C VAL A 537 -25.68 50.41 -33.34
N THR A 538 -26.48 51.48 -33.40
CA THR A 538 -26.83 52.10 -34.67
C THR A 538 -25.65 52.93 -35.18
N LYS A 539 -25.21 52.65 -36.42
CA LYS A 539 -24.16 53.43 -37.11
C LYS A 539 -24.78 54.72 -37.65
N LYS A 540 -24.73 55.80 -36.86
CA LYS A 540 -25.26 57.11 -37.25
C LYS A 540 -24.41 57.74 -38.35
N ASN A 541 -25.04 58.19 -39.43
CA ASN A 541 -24.34 58.95 -40.44
C ASN A 541 -24.01 60.35 -39.91
N ILE A 542 -22.72 60.63 -39.71
CA ILE A 542 -22.19 61.91 -39.21
C ILE A 542 -21.53 62.75 -40.32
N GLY A 543 -21.72 62.39 -41.60
CA GLY A 543 -21.14 63.12 -42.72
C GLY A 543 -19.62 62.95 -42.87
N HIS A 544 -19.02 61.93 -42.24
CA HIS A 544 -17.59 61.64 -42.33
C HIS A 544 -17.32 60.39 -43.18
N ASN A 545 -16.26 60.42 -44.00
CA ASN A 545 -15.92 59.30 -44.88
C ASN A 545 -15.41 58.08 -44.12
N ASP A 546 -14.59 58.29 -43.09
CA ASP A 546 -13.92 57.21 -42.35
C ASP A 546 -14.59 56.79 -41.04
N TYR A 547 -15.63 57.51 -40.59
CA TYR A 547 -16.23 57.29 -39.27
C TYR A 547 -17.75 57.27 -39.33
N SER A 548 -18.37 56.49 -38.46
CA SER A 548 -19.79 56.54 -38.14
C SER A 548 -19.96 57.03 -36.71
N GLY A 549 -21.05 57.74 -36.42
CA GLY A 549 -21.40 58.05 -35.04
C GLY A 549 -21.89 56.79 -34.31
N PHE A 550 -21.55 56.68 -33.04
CA PHE A 550 -22.06 55.64 -32.16
C PHE A 550 -23.40 56.11 -31.57
N GLU A 551 -24.50 55.50 -31.99
CA GLU A 551 -25.84 55.83 -31.48
C GLU A 551 -26.42 54.64 -30.72
N GLY A 552 -26.27 54.70 -29.39
CA GLY A 552 -27.02 53.86 -28.46
C GLY A 552 -28.49 54.33 -28.37
N GLY A 553 -29.38 53.44 -27.95
CA GLY A 553 -30.83 53.66 -27.95
C GLY A 553 -31.50 53.00 -26.75
N TYR A 554 -32.74 53.38 -26.47
CA TYR A 554 -33.51 52.80 -25.37
C TYR A 554 -33.68 51.29 -25.58
N GLY A 555 -33.21 50.49 -24.62
CA GLY A 555 -33.21 49.03 -24.70
C GLY A 555 -32.00 48.41 -25.41
N LEU A 556 -31.06 49.22 -25.91
CA LEU A 556 -29.78 48.71 -26.40
C LEU A 556 -28.77 48.52 -25.25
N PRO A 557 -27.90 47.50 -25.31
CA PRO A 557 -26.95 47.20 -24.24
C PRO A 557 -25.93 48.32 -23.97
N TRP A 558 -25.62 49.15 -24.97
CA TRP A 558 -24.58 50.18 -24.89
C TRP A 558 -25.12 51.60 -24.94
N ARG A 559 -24.53 52.46 -24.12
CA ARG A 559 -24.74 53.91 -24.10
C ARG A 559 -23.42 54.62 -24.38
N ALA A 560 -23.46 55.68 -25.19
CA ALA A 560 -22.32 56.57 -25.37
C ALA A 560 -22.29 57.63 -24.27
N ASN A 561 -21.10 57.83 -23.68
CA ASN A 561 -20.76 59.04 -22.96
C ASN A 561 -19.90 59.92 -23.87
N GLY A 562 -20.28 61.18 -24.08
CA GLY A 562 -19.62 62.06 -25.04
C GLY A 562 -19.85 61.68 -26.52
N ASN A 563 -18.93 62.11 -27.38
CA ASN A 563 -18.96 61.91 -28.83
C ASN A 563 -18.20 60.64 -29.23
N VAL A 564 -18.82 59.48 -29.01
CA VAL A 564 -18.25 58.19 -29.39
C VAL A 564 -18.43 57.96 -30.89
N ILE A 565 -17.38 57.49 -31.56
CA ILE A 565 -17.40 57.19 -32.99
C ILE A 565 -16.87 55.78 -33.25
N ILE A 566 -17.33 55.20 -34.35
CA ILE A 566 -16.92 53.90 -34.86
C ILE A 566 -16.12 54.13 -36.13
N GLU A 567 -14.87 53.65 -36.17
CA GLU A 567 -14.09 53.66 -37.41
C GLU A 567 -14.73 52.73 -38.43
N LYS A 568 -14.96 53.24 -39.65
CA LYS A 568 -15.38 52.40 -40.76
C LYS A 568 -14.22 51.46 -41.09
N ASN A 569 -14.55 50.21 -41.33
CA ASN A 569 -13.60 49.19 -41.69
C ASN A 569 -13.11 49.45 -43.12
N THR A 570 -12.09 50.33 -43.28
CA THR A 570 -11.54 50.67 -44.58
C THR A 570 -10.29 49.83 -44.85
N SER A 571 -10.19 49.28 -46.06
CA SER A 571 -9.00 48.56 -46.55
C SER A 571 -7.73 49.44 -46.59
N VAL A 572 -7.90 50.76 -46.45
CA VAL A 572 -6.84 51.78 -46.58
C VAL A 572 -5.95 51.86 -45.33
N PHE A 573 -6.40 51.33 -44.19
CA PHE A 573 -5.73 51.52 -42.90
C PHE A 573 -4.45 50.68 -42.69
N ASN A 574 -4.23 49.64 -43.50
CA ASN A 574 -3.01 48.81 -43.51
C ASN A 574 -2.65 48.15 -42.16
N TYR A 575 -3.63 47.95 -41.26
CA TYR A 575 -3.50 47.23 -39.99
C TYR A 575 -4.69 46.30 -39.78
N GLU A 576 -4.66 45.50 -38.71
CA GLU A 576 -5.66 44.48 -38.41
C GLU A 576 -7.07 45.07 -38.23
N GLN A 577 -8.05 44.51 -38.94
CA GLN A 577 -9.42 45.03 -38.99
C GLN A 577 -10.20 44.68 -37.72
N MET A 578 -10.90 45.67 -37.17
CA MET A 578 -11.73 45.52 -35.96
C MET A 578 -13.20 45.87 -36.24
N VAL A 579 -14.14 45.01 -35.83
CA VAL A 579 -15.60 45.10 -35.94
C VAL A 579 -16.01 46.25 -35.07
N ASN A 580 -16.74 47.18 -35.67
CA ASN A 580 -17.24 48.37 -34.99
C ASN A 580 -16.18 49.00 -34.08
N ALA A 581 -14.97 49.19 -34.62
CA ALA A 581 -13.83 49.70 -33.88
C ALA A 581 -14.14 51.05 -33.25
N THR A 582 -14.50 51.02 -31.98
CA THR A 582 -15.07 52.15 -31.28
C THR A 582 -13.94 52.94 -30.67
N ARG A 583 -13.81 54.21 -31.06
CA ARG A 583 -12.75 55.07 -30.56
C ARG A 583 -13.10 55.55 -29.16
N VAL A 584 -12.14 55.44 -28.24
CA VAL A 584 -12.32 55.83 -26.85
C VAL A 584 -11.20 56.76 -26.38
N ASP A 585 -11.58 57.72 -25.55
CA ASP A 585 -10.68 58.61 -24.80
C ASP A 585 -11.20 58.82 -23.36
N MET A 586 -10.61 59.75 -22.59
CA MET A 586 -11.05 60.03 -21.20
C MET A 586 -12.46 60.63 -21.08
N TYR A 587 -13.02 61.19 -22.16
CA TYR A 587 -14.29 61.94 -22.16
C TYR A 587 -15.35 61.31 -23.06
N ASN A 588 -14.93 60.51 -24.02
CA ASN A 588 -15.74 59.92 -25.07
C ASN A 588 -15.56 58.41 -25.03
N TYR A 589 -16.50 57.68 -24.44
CA TYR A 589 -16.43 56.23 -24.29
C TYR A 589 -17.81 55.57 -24.21
N PRO A 590 -17.94 54.29 -24.61
CA PRO A 590 -19.14 53.52 -24.40
C PRO A 590 -19.19 52.93 -22.97
N GLU A 591 -20.39 52.82 -22.42
CA GLU A 591 -20.67 52.12 -21.17
C GLU A 591 -21.87 51.17 -21.30
N THR A 592 -21.86 50.09 -20.52
CA THR A 592 -22.97 49.13 -20.46
C THR A 592 -23.30 48.77 -19.02
N THR A 593 -24.57 48.44 -18.77
CA THR A 593 -25.05 48.05 -17.44
C THR A 593 -25.34 46.56 -17.40
N VAL A 594 -24.73 45.87 -16.43
CA VAL A 594 -24.94 44.46 -16.16
C VAL A 594 -25.77 44.31 -14.89
N LYS A 595 -27.05 43.95 -15.06
CA LYS A 595 -27.99 43.78 -13.95
C LYS A 595 -28.12 42.33 -13.45
N ASN A 596 -27.94 41.36 -14.34
CA ASN A 596 -28.18 39.94 -14.05
C ASN A 596 -26.88 39.13 -14.01
N GLY A 597 -26.79 38.16 -13.09
CA GLY A 597 -25.68 37.20 -13.01
C GLY A 597 -24.45 37.68 -12.22
N ILE A 598 -24.55 38.84 -11.55
CA ILE A 598 -23.53 39.36 -10.63
C ILE A 598 -23.96 39.06 -9.19
N HIS A 599 -23.06 38.43 -8.42
CA HIS A 599 -23.31 38.03 -7.04
C HIS A 599 -22.24 38.60 -6.09
N PRO A 600 -22.61 39.01 -4.87
CA PRO A 600 -21.67 39.52 -3.87
C PRO A 600 -20.61 38.48 -3.51
N GLY A 601 -19.36 38.92 -3.36
CA GLY A 601 -18.22 38.05 -3.02
C GLY A 601 -17.68 37.20 -4.18
N ASN A 602 -18.38 37.13 -5.31
CA ASN A 602 -17.91 36.38 -6.48
C ASN A 602 -16.86 37.17 -7.28
N VAL A 603 -15.98 36.42 -7.95
CA VAL A 603 -14.94 36.97 -8.84
C VAL A 603 -15.44 36.98 -10.27
N TYR A 604 -15.15 38.06 -10.99
CA TYR A 604 -15.46 38.22 -12.41
C TYR A 604 -14.27 38.83 -13.15
N THR A 605 -14.20 38.58 -14.46
CA THR A 605 -13.19 39.17 -15.33
C THR A 605 -13.88 39.87 -16.49
N VAL A 606 -13.66 41.18 -16.61
CA VAL A 606 -13.98 41.94 -17.81
C VAL A 606 -12.78 41.90 -18.75
N SER A 607 -12.99 41.79 -20.06
CA SER A 607 -11.93 41.91 -21.05
C SER A 607 -12.41 42.58 -22.31
N ALA A 608 -11.50 43.21 -23.05
CA ALA A 608 -11.79 43.84 -24.33
C ALA A 608 -10.58 43.80 -25.26
N HIS A 609 -10.82 43.94 -26.56
CA HIS A 609 -9.81 43.97 -27.60
C HIS A 609 -9.51 45.41 -27.98
N PHE A 610 -8.23 45.79 -27.92
CA PHE A 610 -7.76 47.14 -28.18
C PHE A 610 -6.77 47.17 -29.33
N ARG A 611 -6.84 48.21 -30.16
CA ARG A 611 -5.83 48.50 -31.18
C ARG A 611 -5.57 49.99 -31.29
N CYS A 612 -4.50 50.38 -31.99
CA CYS A 612 -4.28 51.79 -32.31
C CYS A 612 -5.46 52.36 -33.13
N ALA A 613 -5.79 53.63 -32.92
CA ALA A 613 -6.80 54.36 -33.68
C ALA A 613 -6.18 55.09 -34.89
N MET A 614 -7.02 55.53 -35.82
CA MET A 614 -6.63 56.35 -36.96
C MET A 614 -7.18 57.76 -36.81
N VAL A 615 -6.33 58.76 -36.54
CA VAL A 615 -6.75 60.16 -36.42
C VAL A 615 -6.04 60.97 -37.51
N ASN A 616 -6.83 61.64 -38.36
CA ASN A 616 -6.32 62.47 -39.46
C ASN A 616 -5.31 61.75 -40.36
N GLY A 617 -5.54 60.47 -40.68
CA GLY A 617 -4.64 59.66 -41.52
C GLY A 617 -3.37 59.17 -40.81
N LYS A 618 -3.20 59.42 -39.51
CA LYS A 618 -2.08 58.92 -38.71
C LYS A 618 -2.54 57.89 -37.66
N ARG A 619 -1.77 56.82 -37.51
CA ARG A 619 -1.95 55.86 -36.40
C ARG A 619 -1.58 56.53 -35.08
N VAL A 620 -2.50 56.50 -34.14
CA VAL A 620 -2.34 57.03 -32.79
C VAL A 620 -2.75 55.97 -31.79
N THR A 621 -2.21 56.05 -30.59
CA THR A 621 -2.49 55.08 -29.53
C THR A 621 -2.51 55.79 -28.18
N ALA A 622 -3.05 55.12 -27.18
CA ALA A 622 -3.10 55.57 -25.81
C ALA A 622 -3.30 54.36 -24.89
N LYS A 623 -3.18 54.54 -23.58
CA LYS A 623 -3.38 53.47 -22.61
C LYS A 623 -4.86 53.12 -22.51
N PRO A 624 -5.27 51.89 -22.87
CA PRO A 624 -6.63 51.44 -22.65
C PRO A 624 -6.93 51.33 -21.16
N GLN A 625 -8.19 51.51 -20.77
CA GLN A 625 -8.64 51.34 -19.41
C GLN A 625 -9.98 50.59 -19.35
N LEU A 626 -10.05 49.57 -18.50
CA LEU A 626 -11.30 48.92 -18.12
C LEU A 626 -11.70 49.43 -16.75
N HIS A 627 -12.91 49.96 -16.64
CA HIS A 627 -13.40 50.60 -15.43
C HIS A 627 -14.75 49.99 -15.02
N VAL A 628 -14.77 49.46 -13.80
CA VAL A 628 -15.90 48.77 -13.20
C VAL A 628 -16.47 49.65 -12.10
N CYS A 629 -17.70 50.11 -12.27
CA CYS A 629 -18.40 50.93 -11.29
C CYS A 629 -19.57 50.13 -10.70
N TYR A 630 -19.74 50.21 -9.38
CA TYR A 630 -20.93 49.71 -8.69
C TYR A 630 -21.81 50.91 -8.38
N VAL A 631 -23.07 50.83 -8.83
CA VAL A 631 -23.92 52.01 -8.90
C VAL A 631 -25.31 51.75 -8.36
N THR A 632 -25.95 52.82 -7.88
CA THR A 632 -27.37 52.86 -7.54
C THR A 632 -28.07 53.80 -8.51
N TYR A 633 -29.06 53.29 -9.24
CA TYR A 633 -29.80 54.08 -10.22
C TYR A 633 -30.77 55.04 -9.53
N ARG A 634 -30.70 56.33 -9.88
CA ARG A 634 -31.66 57.35 -9.44
C ARG A 634 -32.92 57.31 -10.30
N ASP A 635 -32.74 57.06 -11.58
CA ASP A 635 -33.76 56.87 -12.60
C ASP A 635 -33.27 55.85 -13.65
N ASN A 636 -33.91 55.73 -14.81
CA ASN A 636 -33.51 54.76 -15.84
C ASN A 636 -32.20 55.10 -16.58
N VAL A 637 -31.55 56.24 -16.27
CA VAL A 637 -30.43 56.81 -17.03
C VAL A 637 -29.29 57.31 -16.13
N HIS A 638 -29.61 57.91 -14.97
CA HIS A 638 -28.65 58.50 -14.05
C HIS A 638 -28.42 57.62 -12.84
N TYR A 639 -27.17 57.55 -12.39
CA TYR A 639 -26.76 56.69 -11.30
C TYR A 639 -25.71 57.35 -10.41
N ASP A 640 -25.64 56.92 -9.15
CA ASP A 640 -24.60 57.26 -8.19
C ASP A 640 -23.57 56.13 -8.10
N ILE A 641 -22.28 56.46 -8.15
CA ILE A 641 -21.19 55.51 -7.96
C ILE A 641 -20.84 55.49 -6.46
N TRP A 642 -20.93 54.31 -5.84
CA TRP A 642 -20.53 54.14 -4.43
C TRP A 642 -19.22 53.38 -4.27
N TYR A 643 -18.82 52.59 -5.26
CA TYR A 643 -17.51 51.95 -5.33
C TYR A 643 -17.10 51.80 -6.80
N GLU A 644 -15.81 52.01 -7.09
CA GLU A 644 -15.27 51.82 -8.44
C GLU A 644 -13.86 51.23 -8.39
N ALA A 645 -13.50 50.53 -9.46
CA ALA A 645 -12.17 50.02 -9.67
C ALA A 645 -11.81 50.12 -11.15
N LYS A 646 -10.57 50.51 -11.44
CA LYS A 646 -10.08 50.70 -12.81
C LYS A 646 -8.71 50.09 -12.98
N LEU A 647 -8.47 49.53 -14.17
CA LEU A 647 -7.18 48.97 -14.55
C LEU A 647 -6.79 49.50 -15.93
N SER A 648 -5.61 50.10 -16.00
CA SER A 648 -5.01 50.62 -17.22
C SER A 648 -3.98 49.62 -17.78
N PHE A 649 -3.85 49.61 -19.11
CA PHE A 649 -2.95 48.71 -19.83
C PHE A 649 -1.96 49.49 -20.68
N ASP A 650 -0.91 48.80 -21.14
CA ASP A 650 0.02 49.38 -22.10
C ASP A 650 -0.67 49.69 -23.42
N ALA A 651 -0.21 50.77 -24.06
CA ALA A 651 -0.76 51.23 -25.32
C ALA A 651 -0.47 50.22 -26.45
N PRO A 652 -1.46 49.86 -27.29
CA PRO A 652 -1.24 49.05 -28.48
C PRO A 652 -0.21 49.66 -29.44
N SER A 653 0.51 48.83 -30.19
CA SER A 653 1.55 49.30 -31.11
C SER A 653 0.96 50.11 -32.26
N THR A 654 1.48 51.31 -32.50
CA THR A 654 1.19 52.06 -33.73
C THR A 654 1.90 51.48 -34.95
N TYR A 655 2.98 50.71 -34.76
CA TYR A 655 3.75 50.13 -35.86
C TYR A 655 3.05 48.87 -36.40
N TYR A 656 2.78 47.91 -35.53
CA TYR A 656 2.15 46.64 -35.93
C TYR A 656 0.63 46.81 -36.11
N GLY A 657 -0.01 47.68 -35.34
CA GLY A 657 -1.46 47.89 -35.40
C GLY A 657 -2.26 46.63 -35.05
N ASP A 658 -1.64 45.74 -34.28
CA ASP A 658 -2.18 44.47 -33.81
C ASP A 658 -3.29 44.68 -32.79
N ILE A 659 -4.29 43.80 -32.83
CA ILE A 659 -5.34 43.76 -31.83
C ILE A 659 -4.81 43.08 -30.57
N GLN A 660 -4.99 43.73 -29.43
CA GLN A 660 -4.51 43.27 -28.13
C GLN A 660 -5.68 43.08 -27.18
N ARG A 661 -5.86 41.85 -26.70
CA ARG A 661 -6.85 41.59 -25.67
C ARG A 661 -6.29 41.97 -24.30
N ARG A 662 -7.05 42.75 -23.53
CA ARG A 662 -6.72 43.13 -22.15
C ARG A 662 -7.84 42.71 -21.22
N SER A 663 -7.51 42.32 -20.00
CA SER A 663 -8.49 41.83 -19.03
C SER A 663 -8.25 42.40 -17.64
N PHE A 664 -9.34 42.62 -16.92
CA PHE A 664 -9.38 43.13 -15.57
C PHE A 664 -10.26 42.21 -14.72
N THR A 665 -9.64 41.53 -13.76
CA THR A 665 -10.32 40.67 -12.80
C THR A 665 -10.60 41.43 -11.51
N PHE A 666 -11.84 41.35 -11.05
CA PHE A 666 -12.31 42.04 -9.85
C PHE A 666 -13.20 41.13 -9.00
N THR A 667 -13.31 41.45 -7.71
CA THR A 667 -14.23 40.78 -6.79
C THR A 667 -15.37 41.73 -6.47
N VAL A 668 -16.59 41.24 -6.55
CA VAL A 668 -17.79 42.01 -6.19
C VAL A 668 -17.80 42.24 -4.69
N PRO A 669 -17.94 43.48 -4.19
CA PRO A 669 -18.04 43.74 -2.76
C PRO A 669 -19.13 42.90 -2.11
N THR A 670 -18.87 42.37 -0.91
CA THR A 670 -19.85 41.56 -0.17
C THR A 670 -21.11 42.35 0.20
N SER A 671 -21.02 43.68 0.28
CA SER A 671 -22.14 44.60 0.46
C SER A 671 -22.98 44.87 -0.79
N TYR A 672 -22.66 44.25 -1.94
CA TYR A 672 -23.44 44.40 -3.17
C TYR A 672 -24.79 43.70 -3.07
N ASN A 673 -25.89 44.47 -3.14
CA ASN A 673 -27.26 43.97 -3.22
C ASN A 673 -27.76 44.01 -4.67
N SER A 674 -28.08 42.86 -5.26
CA SER A 674 -28.54 42.76 -6.66
C SER A 674 -29.93 43.36 -6.91
N GLN A 675 -30.70 43.66 -5.86
CA GLN A 675 -32.00 44.33 -5.98
C GLN A 675 -31.87 45.86 -6.01
N GLU A 676 -30.79 46.41 -5.47
CA GLU A 676 -30.59 47.86 -5.30
C GLU A 676 -29.47 48.41 -6.18
N HIS A 677 -28.47 47.58 -6.49
CA HIS A 677 -27.27 47.97 -7.21
C HIS A 677 -27.19 47.34 -8.60
N ALA A 678 -26.40 47.98 -9.46
CA ALA A 678 -25.99 47.44 -10.75
C ALA A 678 -24.47 47.60 -10.93
N VAL A 679 -23.90 46.81 -11.84
CA VAL A 679 -22.51 47.00 -12.30
C VAL A 679 -22.53 47.72 -13.63
N VAL A 680 -21.80 48.83 -13.73
CA VAL A 680 -21.55 49.55 -14.98
C VAL A 680 -20.12 49.29 -15.41
N ILE A 681 -19.96 48.84 -16.66
CA ILE A 681 -18.66 48.64 -17.29
C ILE A 681 -18.43 49.81 -18.24
N LYS A 682 -17.38 50.58 -17.99
CA LYS A 682 -16.88 51.65 -18.84
C LYS A 682 -15.61 51.17 -19.53
N VAL A 683 -15.51 51.46 -20.82
CA VAL A 683 -14.37 51.06 -21.64
C VAL A 683 -13.76 52.31 -22.23
N GLU A 684 -12.74 52.84 -21.56
CA GLU A 684 -12.21 54.19 -21.80
C GLU A 684 -10.69 54.15 -22.02
N SER A 685 -10.07 55.33 -22.08
CA SER A 685 -8.62 55.46 -22.06
C SER A 685 -8.19 56.21 -20.80
N ALA A 686 -7.05 55.80 -20.25
CA ALA A 686 -6.49 56.44 -19.06
C ALA A 686 -5.87 57.82 -19.34
N ASP A 687 -5.41 58.05 -20.58
CA ASP A 687 -4.60 59.22 -20.94
C ASP A 687 -4.88 59.80 -22.34
N ALA A 688 -5.76 59.19 -23.16
CA ALA A 688 -6.12 59.78 -24.44
C ALA A 688 -6.96 61.05 -24.29
N ASN A 689 -6.67 62.00 -25.17
CA ASN A 689 -7.50 63.16 -25.47
C ASN A 689 -7.55 63.36 -26.98
N ILE A 690 -8.73 63.17 -27.57
CA ILE A 690 -8.89 63.26 -29.02
C ILE A 690 -8.59 64.67 -29.56
N GLY A 691 -8.83 65.72 -28.77
CA GLY A 691 -8.47 67.09 -29.10
C GLY A 691 -6.96 67.31 -29.18
N GLN A 692 -6.17 66.43 -28.56
CA GLN A 692 -4.71 66.38 -28.65
C GLN A 692 -4.21 65.32 -29.64
N GLY A 693 -5.12 64.70 -30.40
CA GLY A 693 -4.77 63.71 -31.42
C GLY A 693 -4.35 62.35 -30.87
N THR A 694 -4.80 61.97 -29.67
CA THR A 694 -4.56 60.63 -29.09
C THR A 694 -5.87 59.91 -28.86
N ALA A 695 -5.90 58.61 -29.12
CA ALA A 695 -7.06 57.74 -28.91
C ALA A 695 -6.65 56.28 -29.03
N VAL A 696 -7.52 55.39 -28.56
CA VAL A 696 -7.41 53.94 -28.77
C VAL A 696 -8.76 53.41 -29.24
N CYS A 697 -8.76 52.36 -30.05
CA CYS A 697 -10.00 51.70 -30.49
C CYS A 697 -10.25 50.46 -29.65
N VAL A 698 -11.53 50.16 -29.40
CA VAL A 698 -11.99 48.99 -28.66
C VAL A 698 -13.12 48.26 -29.37
N SER A 699 -13.18 46.94 -29.16
CA SER A 699 -14.29 46.04 -29.50
C SER A 699 -14.17 44.74 -28.69
N GLY A 700 -15.09 43.78 -28.88
CA GLY A 700 -15.04 42.45 -28.26
C GLY A 700 -15.00 42.49 -26.73
N VAL A 701 -15.84 43.31 -26.11
CA VAL A 701 -15.97 43.46 -24.65
C VAL A 701 -16.78 42.32 -24.05
N THR A 702 -16.18 41.60 -23.11
CA THR A 702 -16.80 40.45 -22.44
C THR A 702 -16.67 40.60 -20.93
N LEU A 703 -17.68 40.16 -20.19
CA LEU A 703 -17.67 40.02 -18.74
C LEU A 703 -18.08 38.60 -18.37
N VAL A 704 -17.19 37.86 -17.72
CA VAL A 704 -17.43 36.45 -17.40
C VAL A 704 -17.13 36.16 -15.93
N SER A 705 -17.76 35.12 -15.38
CA SER A 705 -17.50 34.68 -13.99
C SER A 705 -16.17 33.95 -13.86
N GLY A 706 -15.46 34.19 -12.75
CA GLY A 706 -14.17 33.57 -12.43
C GLY A 706 -12.99 34.49 -12.71
N LYS A 707 -11.78 33.92 -12.63
CA LYS A 707 -10.52 34.69 -12.59
C LYS A 707 -9.93 35.03 -13.96
N TYR A 708 -10.36 34.33 -15.00
CA TYR A 708 -9.83 34.43 -16.35
C TYR A 708 -10.96 34.73 -17.33
N ALA A 709 -10.66 35.61 -18.27
CA ALA A 709 -11.50 35.87 -19.44
C ALA A 709 -11.60 34.59 -20.28
N SER A 710 -12.78 34.29 -20.84
CA SER A 710 -12.94 33.18 -21.78
C SER A 710 -12.20 33.46 -23.06
N MET A 711 -11.57 32.45 -23.66
CA MET A 711 -10.99 32.54 -24.99
C MET A 711 -12.05 33.13 -25.93
N TYR A 712 -11.65 34.17 -26.64
CA TYR A 712 -12.50 34.91 -27.56
C TYR A 712 -11.64 35.09 -28.77
N ASP A 713 -12.02 34.44 -29.85
CA ASP A 713 -11.34 34.59 -31.12
C ASP A 713 -12.00 35.72 -31.88
N TRP A 714 -11.14 36.55 -32.46
CA TRP A 714 -11.55 37.69 -33.24
C TRP A 714 -12.01 37.20 -34.61
N ASP A 715 -13.31 36.88 -34.75
CA ASP A 715 -13.84 36.36 -36.02
C ASP A 715 -13.89 37.45 -37.09
N ARG A 716 -12.83 37.53 -37.90
CA ARG A 716 -12.78 38.38 -39.10
C ARG A 716 -13.98 38.15 -40.03
N ALA A 717 -14.52 36.92 -40.12
CA ALA A 717 -15.69 36.63 -40.94
C ALA A 717 -16.98 37.25 -40.34
N ALA A 718 -17.11 37.33 -39.02
CA ALA A 718 -18.18 38.10 -38.38
C ALA A 718 -18.04 39.60 -38.65
N ALA A 719 -16.82 40.13 -38.62
CA ALA A 719 -16.51 41.51 -39.04
C ALA A 719 -16.96 41.78 -40.46
N GLU A 720 -16.52 40.94 -41.39
CA GLU A 720 -16.81 41.07 -42.82
C GLU A 720 -18.30 40.82 -43.12
N ARG A 721 -19.01 39.95 -42.39
CA ARG A 721 -20.48 39.79 -42.52
C ARG A 721 -21.25 41.02 -42.03
N THR A 722 -20.87 41.54 -40.86
CA THR A 722 -21.53 42.72 -40.26
C THR A 722 -21.32 43.97 -41.11
N ASP A 723 -20.15 44.07 -41.75
CA ASP A 723 -19.81 45.15 -42.67
C ASP A 723 -20.22 44.87 -44.13
N GLY A 724 -20.87 43.72 -44.41
CA GLY A 724 -21.38 43.36 -45.74
C GLY A 724 -20.31 43.04 -46.80
N ILE A 725 -19.08 42.78 -46.37
CA ILE A 725 -17.92 42.42 -47.20
C ILE A 725 -17.92 40.92 -47.53
N GLN A 726 -18.39 40.07 -46.61
CA GLN A 726 -18.49 38.63 -46.86
C GLN A 726 -19.85 38.30 -47.50
N PRO A 727 -19.90 37.78 -48.74
CA PRO A 727 -21.15 37.37 -49.37
C PRO A 727 -21.72 36.14 -48.65
N PHE A 728 -23.03 36.14 -48.38
CA PHE A 728 -23.78 34.96 -47.95
C PHE A 728 -24.75 34.53 -49.04
N ASN A 729 -24.88 33.22 -49.26
CA ASN A 729 -25.75 32.68 -50.30
C ASN A 729 -27.23 32.68 -49.92
N MET A 730 -27.58 32.62 -48.63
CA MET A 730 -28.99 32.63 -48.19
C MET A 730 -29.10 32.96 -46.70
N ILE A 731 -30.14 33.69 -46.30
CA ILE A 731 -30.52 33.96 -44.91
C ILE A 731 -31.81 33.21 -44.61
N THR A 732 -31.83 32.40 -43.55
CA THR A 732 -33.05 31.78 -43.03
C THR A 732 -33.64 32.61 -41.90
N VAL A 733 -34.93 32.96 -41.98
CA VAL A 733 -35.72 33.70 -41.01
C VAL A 733 -36.81 32.79 -40.45
N GLY A 734 -36.71 32.39 -39.18
CA GLY A 734 -37.76 31.60 -38.52
C GLY A 734 -37.94 30.17 -39.04
N GLY A 735 -36.86 29.56 -39.56
CA GLY A 735 -36.78 28.12 -39.89
C GLY A 735 -37.11 27.77 -41.34
N VAL A 736 -38.23 28.26 -41.88
CA VAL A 736 -38.72 27.88 -43.23
C VAL A 736 -38.66 29.02 -44.26
N ASN A 737 -38.32 30.24 -43.85
CA ASN A 737 -38.30 31.39 -44.73
C ASN A 737 -36.86 31.73 -45.10
N ASN A 738 -36.49 31.70 -46.37
CA ASN A 738 -35.15 31.89 -46.87
C ASN A 738 -35.07 33.07 -47.85
N ILE A 739 -33.97 33.82 -47.80
CA ILE A 739 -33.71 34.97 -48.70
C ILE A 739 -32.29 34.86 -49.24
N GLY A 740 -32.10 34.68 -50.56
CA GLY A 740 -30.76 34.54 -51.15
C GLY A 740 -30.74 34.23 -52.65
N PRO A 741 -29.57 34.27 -53.33
CA PRO A 741 -29.42 33.79 -54.71
C PRO A 741 -29.99 32.38 -54.93
N ALA A 742 -30.72 32.22 -56.03
CA ALA A 742 -31.28 30.96 -56.49
C ALA A 742 -30.18 29.99 -56.95
N ALA A 743 -30.51 28.70 -57.04
CA ALA A 743 -29.58 27.66 -57.49
C ALA A 743 -29.08 27.86 -58.93
N ASP A 744 -29.79 28.65 -59.75
CA ASP A 744 -29.37 29.02 -61.10
C ASP A 744 -28.23 30.07 -61.13
N GLY A 745 -27.92 30.69 -59.98
CA GLY A 745 -26.92 31.76 -59.85
C GLY A 745 -27.28 33.07 -60.59
N GLN A 746 -28.48 33.17 -61.16
CA GLN A 746 -28.96 34.31 -61.95
C GLN A 746 -30.09 35.09 -61.27
N THR A 747 -30.85 34.47 -60.36
CA THR A 747 -31.98 35.10 -59.66
C THR A 747 -31.77 35.17 -58.14
N PHE A 748 -32.53 36.02 -57.44
CA PHE A 748 -32.49 36.18 -55.97
C PHE A 748 -33.86 35.86 -55.40
N ASP A 749 -33.95 34.75 -54.67
CA ASP A 749 -35.18 34.16 -54.19
C ASP A 749 -35.53 34.63 -52.77
N ILE A 750 -36.83 34.86 -52.55
CA ILE A 750 -37.43 34.94 -51.21
C ILE A 750 -38.42 33.77 -51.13
N SER A 751 -38.04 32.71 -50.43
CA SER A 751 -38.87 31.53 -50.19
C SER A 751 -39.46 31.61 -48.78
N THR A 752 -40.78 31.57 -48.60
CA THR A 752 -41.40 31.74 -47.28
C THR A 752 -42.81 31.20 -47.26
N GLU A 753 -43.22 30.59 -46.16
CA GLU A 753 -44.61 30.19 -45.91
C GLU A 753 -45.44 31.33 -45.29
N LYS A 754 -44.78 32.44 -44.95
CA LYS A 754 -45.40 33.67 -44.43
C LYS A 754 -45.55 34.73 -45.51
N GLU A 755 -46.54 35.59 -45.35
CA GLU A 755 -46.73 36.76 -46.21
C GLU A 755 -45.50 37.69 -46.16
N VAL A 756 -44.97 38.07 -47.32
CA VAL A 756 -43.90 39.07 -47.44
C VAL A 756 -44.53 40.44 -47.60
N LYS A 757 -44.34 41.31 -46.61
CA LYS A 757 -44.78 42.72 -46.67
C LYS A 757 -43.61 43.63 -46.99
N PHE A 758 -43.73 44.38 -48.09
CA PHE A 758 -42.86 45.52 -48.38
C PHE A 758 -43.54 46.79 -47.87
N LEU A 759 -42.87 47.55 -47.01
CA LEU A 759 -43.42 48.79 -46.41
C LEU A 759 -43.48 49.97 -47.41
N THR A 760 -42.72 49.89 -48.50
CA THR A 760 -42.66 50.91 -49.55
C THR A 760 -42.63 50.23 -50.94
N ASN A 761 -41.77 50.64 -51.87
CA ASN A 761 -41.77 50.17 -53.26
C ASN A 761 -40.62 49.17 -53.51
N ILE A 762 -40.90 48.11 -54.27
CA ILE A 762 -39.84 47.26 -54.85
C ILE A 762 -39.25 48.00 -56.06
N ARG A 763 -37.95 48.30 -56.03
CA ARG A 763 -37.23 48.89 -57.17
C ARG A 763 -36.31 47.85 -57.81
N ALA A 764 -36.71 47.31 -58.96
CA ALA A 764 -35.91 46.35 -59.72
C ALA A 764 -35.56 46.93 -61.09
N VAL A 765 -34.27 47.05 -61.40
CA VAL A 765 -33.75 47.67 -62.64
C VAL A 765 -33.97 46.77 -63.86
N GLN A 766 -34.04 45.44 -63.66
CA GLN A 766 -34.19 44.43 -64.72
C GLN A 766 -35.57 43.76 -64.72
N GLY A 767 -36.55 44.30 -63.97
CA GLY A 767 -37.89 43.72 -63.79
C GLY A 767 -37.99 42.77 -62.60
N VAL A 768 -39.22 42.34 -62.27
CA VAL A 768 -39.51 41.37 -61.18
C VAL A 768 -40.14 40.13 -61.82
N ASN A 769 -39.49 38.96 -61.70
CA ASN A 769 -40.06 37.67 -62.13
C ASN A 769 -40.83 37.04 -60.94
N LEU A 770 -42.08 36.61 -61.17
CA LEU A 770 -42.99 36.13 -60.14
C LEU A 770 -43.56 34.74 -60.50
N GLY A 771 -42.70 33.79 -60.89
CA GLY A 771 -43.10 32.39 -61.12
C GLY A 771 -41.90 31.44 -61.26
N GLY A 772 -42.10 30.17 -60.88
CA GLY A 772 -41.03 29.19 -60.61
C GLY A 772 -40.24 28.60 -61.78
N ASN A 773 -40.15 29.29 -62.93
CA ASN A 773 -39.30 28.88 -64.06
C ASN A 773 -38.23 29.95 -64.34
N ALA A 774 -37.12 29.55 -64.98
CA ALA A 774 -35.99 30.43 -65.34
C ALA A 774 -36.43 31.73 -66.04
N PHE A 775 -35.64 32.80 -65.94
CA PHE A 775 -35.94 34.09 -66.57
C PHE A 775 -36.34 33.92 -68.06
N GLN A 776 -37.52 34.43 -68.44
CA GLN A 776 -38.23 34.23 -69.73
C GLN A 776 -38.99 32.90 -69.95
N GLY A 777 -38.97 31.99 -68.97
CA GLY A 777 -39.86 30.82 -68.92
C GLY A 777 -41.27 31.18 -68.45
N TRP A 778 -42.25 30.31 -68.72
CA TRP A 778 -43.63 30.54 -68.29
C TRP A 778 -43.75 30.38 -66.77
N GLY A 779 -43.55 31.47 -66.04
CA GLY A 779 -43.94 31.62 -64.65
C GLY A 779 -45.39 32.12 -64.56
N HIS A 780 -46.21 31.51 -63.71
CA HIS A 780 -47.57 31.96 -63.47
C HIS A 780 -47.65 32.68 -62.12
N ILE A 781 -48.23 33.87 -62.10
CA ILE A 781 -48.67 34.49 -60.85
C ILE A 781 -50.10 34.01 -60.58
N ARG A 782 -50.33 33.34 -59.45
CA ARG A 782 -51.68 33.04 -58.97
C ARG A 782 -52.09 34.07 -57.93
N PHE A 783 -52.72 35.17 -58.37
CA PHE A 783 -53.53 35.99 -57.47
C PHE A 783 -54.90 35.31 -57.31
N THR A 784 -55.13 34.64 -56.18
CA THR A 784 -56.49 34.19 -55.82
C THR A 784 -57.20 35.32 -55.07
N ASP A 785 -57.98 36.14 -55.77
CA ASP A 785 -59.19 36.68 -55.16
C ASP A 785 -60.27 35.63 -55.35
N GLY A 786 -60.84 35.17 -54.24
CA GLY A 786 -61.61 33.92 -54.12
C GLY A 786 -62.84 33.78 -55.01
N ASN A 787 -63.13 34.69 -55.94
CA ASN A 787 -64.22 34.59 -56.91
C ASN A 787 -64.03 35.32 -58.26
N ARG A 788 -62.85 35.86 -58.63
CA ARG A 788 -62.74 36.75 -59.82
C ARG A 788 -61.65 36.50 -60.88
N GLY A 789 -60.83 35.44 -60.77
CA GLY A 789 -59.87 35.06 -61.82
C GLY A 789 -58.57 35.91 -61.88
N VAL A 790 -57.64 35.56 -62.78
CA VAL A 790 -56.26 36.10 -62.86
C VAL A 790 -56.19 37.40 -63.68
N GLY A 791 -55.45 38.43 -63.22
CA GLY A 791 -55.16 39.64 -64.01
C GLY A 791 -54.02 40.50 -63.47
N PHE A 792 -53.47 41.39 -64.30
CA PHE A 792 -52.34 42.29 -63.97
C PHE A 792 -52.78 43.76 -63.92
N TYR A 793 -52.17 44.55 -63.04
CA TYR A 793 -52.34 46.01 -62.99
C TYR A 793 -51.10 46.72 -63.55
N VAL A 794 -51.29 47.64 -64.49
CA VAL A 794 -50.22 48.47 -65.08
C VAL A 794 -50.55 49.95 -64.81
N ASN A 795 -49.64 50.66 -64.14
CA ASN A 795 -49.75 52.11 -63.93
C ASN A 795 -48.97 52.86 -65.00
N ASN A 796 -49.60 53.85 -65.65
CA ASN A 796 -48.94 54.83 -66.51
C ASN A 796 -49.32 56.26 -66.08
N SER A 797 -48.84 57.28 -66.80
CA SER A 797 -49.11 58.69 -66.51
C SER A 797 -50.60 59.07 -66.47
N ASN A 798 -51.50 58.18 -66.88
CA ASN A 798 -52.95 58.36 -66.88
C ASN A 798 -53.67 57.52 -65.82
N GLY A 799 -52.95 56.85 -64.91
CA GLY A 799 -53.51 56.08 -63.79
C GLY A 799 -53.29 54.56 -63.86
N TRP A 800 -53.93 53.83 -62.94
CA TRP A 800 -53.88 52.37 -62.86
C TRP A 800 -54.85 51.73 -63.87
N ASN A 801 -54.36 50.83 -64.71
CA ASN A 801 -55.15 50.11 -65.71
C ASN A 801 -55.07 48.60 -65.43
N PHE A 802 -56.21 47.91 -65.47
CA PHE A 802 -56.28 46.45 -65.38
C PHE A 802 -56.20 45.85 -66.78
N ASN A 803 -55.23 44.96 -67.02
CA ASN A 803 -55.19 44.20 -68.27
C ASN A 803 -55.94 42.88 -68.08
N ALA A 804 -57.23 42.88 -68.44
CA ALA A 804 -57.92 41.66 -68.80
C ALA A 804 -57.48 41.30 -70.23
N LEU A 805 -56.48 40.43 -70.39
CA LEU A 805 -56.46 39.64 -71.61
C LEU A 805 -57.57 38.62 -71.48
N GLY A 806 -58.58 38.75 -72.34
CA GLY A 806 -59.36 37.59 -72.77
C GLY A 806 -58.47 36.52 -73.39
#